data_AF-A0A519YRY4-F1
#
_entry.id   AF-A0A519YRY4-F1
#
_cell.length_a   1.000
_cell.length_b   1.000
_cell.length_c   1.000
_cell.angle_alpha   90.00
_cell.angle_beta   90.00
_cell.angle_gamma   90.00
#
_symmetry.space_group_name_H-M   'P 1'
#
loop_
_entity.id
_entity.type
_entity.pdbx_description
1 polymer ?
#
loop_
_entity_poly.entity_id
_entity_poly.type
_entity_poly.pdbx_seq_one_letter_code
_entity_poly.pdbx_strand_id
1 'polypeptide(L)'
;SSTAGVLGNVGQADYAAANAFLDAYAQQRNERVSRGQAQGRTLSVNWPLWAEGGMQVEEATRQAMWRNAGLAPLPTEAGVQALGQALALGGDQVVVLAGQVDQIRRLVLNRAVAKSALPEPATTEAINAGSAWGDNDLLGKTGRYLTGLMAQVLKLPVHRIEASAPLEQYGMDSVMAMELVNVLEGTFGTVSKTLFFEYQTIDALAGYFLTEHRAQLDDLVGLNKASRSVPDAQTARPKSTLVQAPVVSRRKQRFARTRPTGAAAAGALDIAIIGISGRYPQARTLQDFWRNLLQGVNSISEIPASRWDHSRYFEEQRGQMGKTYAKWGGFIDGVEEFDPLFFNISPREALGMDPQERLFLQCVYEAMEDAGYTREDLCAKHQDHGLPGNVGVFAGVMWNEHQLYGAQSQMTEQGFALAGNVSSVANRVSYFCNFHGPSLAVDTMCSSSLTAIHLACQNILRGSCEVAIAGGVNVSVHPNKYLVLAHGQFAASDGLCKSFGEGGDGYVPGEGVGAVLLKPLAKAIEDGDQIHGVIKGSALNHGGKTNGYSVPNPVAQAQVVSQVLKESGIPARAVSYIEAHGTGTSLGDPIEIAGLSKAFGAQTSDTGYCAIGSAKSNIGHCESAAGMAGLSKVLLQMKHQTLVPSLHSQTLNPHIDFEKTPFVVQRELAPWHRPRVAIDGQEREWPRIAGLSSFGAGGSNAHLIIEEYVAAARPAFEANALRPQIVVLSARDEDRLKAQAEQLLNAIKERELQPEDLADIAYTLQVGREAMGVRLACVVTTIEELQDKLQRFSAGEESVEDVYRGEVKRNKEALEVFRADEELQEAIVKWIQRGKLHKLVDLWVKGLTIDWRQLHGEVLPRRISLPAYPFARERYWAADHLDANLVLSRGQGAGAAQLHPSLHPLVHRNTSDLNEQRYSSRFTGQEFFLKDHLVQGQKVLPGVAQLELARTAVSQALGVQAVGHGVQLQGVVFARPVVVGDEGLEVHIALEPQASGAVAFEIYSGEGEDEVVHSQGRAMLAAGQAEALAAGAAQGDHIDLAALSAQCQERSLAGPACYELFAGVGLAYGPAMQAVVEIRTGHDAQGQVQVLGQLKLPSVVETSGQAFTLH
;
A
#
# COMPACT_ATOMS: atom_id res chain seq x y z
N SER A 1 -19.14 36.56 35.44
CA SER A 1 -18.09 35.56 35.19
C SER A 1 -18.57 34.20 35.73
N SER A 2 -17.74 33.16 35.65
CA SER A 2 -18.04 31.78 36.02
C SER A 2 -16.93 31.22 36.91
N THR A 3 -17.25 30.26 37.78
CA THR A 3 -16.26 29.54 38.60
C THR A 3 -15.21 28.82 37.74
N ALA A 4 -15.53 28.48 36.49
CA ALA A 4 -14.60 27.91 35.53
C ALA A 4 -13.38 28.83 35.24
N GLY A 5 -13.54 30.16 35.32
CA GLY A 5 -12.44 31.11 35.13
C GLY A 5 -11.38 31.10 36.24
N VAL A 6 -11.74 30.58 37.43
CA VAL A 6 -10.85 30.50 38.60
C VAL A 6 -10.38 29.08 38.88
N LEU A 7 -11.27 28.09 38.73
CA LEU A 7 -10.97 26.70 39.05
C LEU A 7 -10.54 25.87 37.83
N GLY A 8 -10.81 26.35 36.61
CA GLY A 8 -10.77 25.58 35.38
C GLY A 8 -11.98 24.64 35.24
N ASN A 9 -12.28 24.22 34.01
CA ASN A 9 -13.15 23.07 33.77
C ASN A 9 -12.61 22.26 32.58
N VAL A 10 -12.65 20.93 32.70
CA VAL A 10 -12.09 20.03 31.67
C VAL A 10 -12.98 20.07 30.43
N GLY A 11 -12.38 20.26 29.26
CA GLY A 11 -13.11 20.42 27.99
C GLY A 11 -13.71 21.81 27.75
N GLN A 12 -13.43 22.81 28.59
CA GLN A 12 -13.99 24.18 28.47
C GLN A 12 -12.91 25.26 28.69
N ALA A 13 -11.75 25.11 28.05
CA ALA A 13 -10.59 25.98 28.26
C ALA A 13 -10.78 27.41 27.72
N ASP A 14 -11.48 27.54 26.60
CA ASP A 14 -11.94 28.78 25.96
C ASP A 14 -12.94 29.54 26.85
N TYR A 15 -13.96 28.85 27.35
CA TYR A 15 -14.95 29.40 28.27
C TYR A 15 -14.32 29.83 29.60
N ALA A 16 -13.36 29.05 30.13
CA ALA A 16 -12.58 29.43 31.30
C ALA A 16 -11.74 30.69 31.03
N ALA A 17 -11.05 30.77 29.90
CA ALA A 17 -10.24 31.95 29.53
C ALA A 17 -11.09 33.21 29.35
N ALA A 18 -12.25 33.11 28.69
CA ALA A 18 -13.17 34.24 28.53
C ALA A 18 -13.69 34.76 29.88
N ASN A 19 -13.99 33.88 30.83
CA ASN A 19 -14.40 34.28 32.18
C ASN A 19 -13.25 34.87 33.01
N ALA A 20 -12.04 34.31 32.90
CA ALA A 20 -10.84 34.88 33.53
C ALA A 20 -10.50 36.28 32.99
N PHE A 21 -10.77 36.56 31.71
CA PHE A 21 -10.65 37.91 31.14
C PHE A 21 -11.63 38.90 31.78
N LEU A 22 -12.89 38.51 32.03
CA LEU A 22 -13.87 39.36 32.72
C LEU A 22 -13.41 39.72 34.14
N ASP A 23 -12.77 38.77 34.82
CA ASP A 23 -12.22 38.97 36.17
C ASP A 23 -11.07 40.00 36.15
N ALA A 24 -10.10 39.81 35.25
CA ALA A 24 -8.99 40.75 35.07
C ALA A 24 -9.44 42.14 34.60
N TYR A 25 -10.47 42.21 33.73
CA TYR A 25 -11.05 43.46 33.26
C TYR A 25 -11.72 44.26 34.38
N ALA A 26 -12.44 43.59 35.30
CA ALA A 26 -13.07 44.25 36.43
C ALA A 26 -12.03 44.93 37.35
N GLN A 27 -10.92 44.23 37.65
CA GLN A 27 -9.78 44.79 38.38
C GLN A 27 -9.16 45.98 37.62
N GLN A 28 -8.74 45.79 36.36
CA GLN A 28 -8.10 46.85 35.57
C GLN A 28 -8.97 48.11 35.45
N ARG A 29 -10.29 47.93 35.30
CA ARG A 29 -11.24 49.05 35.24
C ARG A 29 -11.35 49.76 36.60
N ASN A 30 -11.36 49.06 37.71
CA ASN A 30 -11.39 49.69 39.04
C ASN A 30 -10.07 50.39 39.40
N GLU A 31 -8.93 49.85 38.96
CA GLU A 31 -7.64 50.57 39.07
C GLU A 31 -7.60 51.84 38.20
N ARG A 32 -8.35 51.90 37.09
CA ARG A 32 -8.53 53.14 36.33
C ARG A 32 -9.43 54.13 37.07
N VAL A 33 -10.45 53.65 37.77
CA VAL A 33 -11.34 54.48 38.60
C VAL A 33 -10.59 55.08 39.78
N SER A 34 -9.76 54.30 40.50
CA SER A 34 -8.94 54.82 41.60
C SER A 34 -7.88 55.83 41.15
N ARG A 35 -7.44 55.76 39.88
CA ARG A 35 -6.59 56.75 39.21
C ARG A 35 -7.38 57.92 38.59
N GLY A 36 -8.70 58.00 38.75
CA GLY A 36 -9.56 59.06 38.18
C GLY A 36 -9.74 59.00 36.66
N GLN A 37 -9.29 57.93 36.00
CA GLN A 37 -9.34 57.73 34.54
C GLN A 37 -10.66 57.08 34.06
N ALA A 38 -11.51 56.64 34.99
CA ALA A 38 -12.83 56.06 34.74
C ALA A 38 -13.75 56.34 35.95
N GLN A 39 -15.04 56.02 35.82
CA GLN A 39 -16.05 56.25 36.87
C GLN A 39 -16.91 55.00 37.17
N GLY A 40 -17.49 54.94 38.36
CA GLY A 40 -18.30 53.82 38.85
C GLY A 40 -17.47 52.60 39.28
N ARG A 41 -18.09 51.61 39.91
CA ARG A 41 -17.43 50.37 40.37
C ARG A 41 -17.81 49.19 39.47
N THR A 42 -16.83 48.36 39.16
CA THR A 42 -16.98 47.10 38.40
C THR A 42 -16.85 45.94 39.38
N LEU A 43 -17.68 44.90 39.25
CA LEU A 43 -17.57 43.71 40.09
C LEU A 43 -17.70 42.49 39.19
N SER A 44 -16.68 41.64 39.14
CA SER A 44 -16.84 40.31 38.56
C SER A 44 -17.31 39.33 39.64
N VAL A 45 -18.43 38.67 39.40
CA VAL A 45 -18.86 37.53 40.21
C VAL A 45 -18.68 36.25 39.39
N ASN A 46 -17.94 35.29 39.95
CA ASN A 46 -17.75 33.96 39.38
C ASN A 46 -18.88 33.05 39.89
N TRP A 47 -19.91 32.86 39.06
CA TRP A 47 -21.06 32.03 39.41
C TRP A 47 -20.81 30.54 39.15
N PRO A 48 -21.30 29.64 40.02
CA PRO A 48 -21.37 28.21 39.76
C PRO A 48 -22.60 27.90 38.89
N LEU A 49 -22.87 26.61 38.64
CA LEU A 49 -24.15 26.16 38.10
C LEU A 49 -25.30 26.50 39.05
N TRP A 50 -26.45 26.94 38.51
CA TRP A 50 -27.65 27.28 39.28
C TRP A 50 -28.63 26.11 39.26
N ALA A 51 -29.30 25.83 40.38
CA ALA A 51 -30.22 24.71 40.51
C ALA A 51 -31.49 24.88 39.63
N GLU A 52 -32.03 26.10 39.57
CA GLU A 52 -33.21 26.46 38.77
C GLU A 52 -32.85 27.14 37.44
N GLY A 53 -31.59 27.05 37.01
CA GLY A 53 -31.08 27.69 35.79
C GLY A 53 -31.33 26.88 34.50
N GLY A 54 -31.18 27.56 33.36
CA GLY A 54 -31.34 26.95 32.02
C GLY A 54 -30.19 26.02 31.58
N MET A 55 -29.07 25.98 32.31
CA MET A 55 -27.99 25.00 32.12
C MET A 55 -28.15 23.86 33.14
N GLN A 56 -29.06 22.94 32.84
CA GLN A 56 -29.22 21.69 33.59
C GLN A 56 -28.02 20.76 33.31
N VAL A 57 -27.53 20.08 34.34
CA VAL A 57 -26.50 19.03 34.20
C VAL A 57 -27.08 17.68 34.60
N GLU A 58 -26.64 16.62 33.91
CA GLU A 58 -27.07 15.25 34.18
C GLU A 58 -26.78 14.82 35.62
N GLU A 59 -27.61 13.90 36.12
CA GLU A 59 -27.55 13.42 37.51
C GLU A 59 -26.18 12.81 37.86
N ALA A 60 -25.54 12.11 36.91
CA ALA A 60 -24.20 11.55 37.09
C ALA A 60 -23.15 12.65 37.35
N THR A 61 -23.19 13.74 36.58
CA THR A 61 -22.30 14.90 36.74
C THR A 61 -22.54 15.61 38.07
N ARG A 62 -23.82 15.79 38.45
CA ARG A 62 -24.20 16.36 39.76
C ARG A 62 -23.64 15.54 40.92
N GLN A 63 -23.73 14.21 40.85
CA GLN A 63 -23.16 13.32 41.86
C GLN A 63 -21.62 13.34 41.87
N ALA A 64 -20.97 13.43 40.72
CA ALA A 64 -19.51 13.55 40.64
C ALA A 64 -18.99 14.86 41.27
N MET A 65 -19.65 15.99 41.02
CA MET A 65 -19.33 17.28 41.64
C MET A 65 -19.43 17.24 43.17
N TRP A 66 -20.49 16.60 43.69
CA TRP A 66 -20.70 16.46 45.13
C TRP A 66 -19.66 15.53 45.79
N ARG A 67 -19.35 14.38 45.16
CA ARG A 67 -18.38 13.41 45.70
C ARG A 67 -16.94 13.91 45.67
N ASN A 68 -16.53 14.60 44.59
CA ASN A 68 -15.12 14.91 44.34
C ASN A 68 -14.69 16.30 44.83
N ALA A 69 -15.60 17.27 44.88
CA ALA A 69 -15.29 18.66 45.25
C ALA A 69 -16.21 19.20 46.37
N GLY A 70 -17.18 18.42 46.83
CA GLY A 70 -18.21 18.86 47.77
C GLY A 70 -19.14 19.94 47.20
N LEU A 71 -19.19 20.13 45.88
CA LEU A 71 -19.95 21.19 45.22
C LEU A 71 -21.37 20.75 44.85
N ALA A 72 -22.32 21.66 44.99
CA ALA A 72 -23.71 21.52 44.57
C ALA A 72 -24.14 22.70 43.67
N PRO A 73 -25.16 22.52 42.81
CA PRO A 73 -25.83 23.63 42.13
C PRO A 73 -26.36 24.64 43.15
N LEU A 74 -26.22 25.93 42.85
CA LEU A 74 -26.60 27.06 43.69
C LEU A 74 -28.12 27.31 43.60
N PRO A 75 -28.88 27.23 44.71
CA PRO A 75 -30.28 27.63 44.72
C PRO A 75 -30.44 29.13 44.49
N THR A 76 -31.49 29.53 43.78
CA THR A 76 -31.73 30.92 43.37
C THR A 76 -31.77 31.89 44.55
N GLU A 77 -32.41 31.52 45.67
CA GLU A 77 -32.46 32.35 46.87
C GLU A 77 -31.06 32.65 47.43
N ALA A 78 -30.22 31.62 47.53
CA ALA A 78 -28.83 31.75 47.98
C ALA A 78 -27.99 32.59 46.99
N GLY A 79 -28.24 32.47 45.68
CA GLY A 79 -27.59 33.29 44.66
C GLY A 79 -27.94 34.78 44.75
N VAL A 80 -29.20 35.12 45.01
CA VAL A 80 -29.64 36.50 45.24
C VAL A 80 -29.03 37.09 46.51
N GLN A 81 -28.99 36.32 47.61
CA GLN A 81 -28.31 36.74 48.84
C GLN A 81 -26.80 36.95 48.62
N ALA A 82 -26.14 36.04 47.89
CA ALA A 82 -24.72 36.15 47.57
C ALA A 82 -24.40 37.39 46.70
N LEU A 83 -25.27 37.76 45.75
CA LEU A 83 -25.10 38.99 44.97
C LEU A 83 -25.14 40.24 45.86
N GLY A 84 -26.10 40.32 46.79
CA GLY A 84 -26.19 41.42 47.75
C GLY A 84 -24.94 41.54 48.62
N GLN A 85 -24.40 40.42 49.09
CA GLN A 85 -23.16 40.37 49.86
C GLN A 85 -21.94 40.76 49.01
N ALA A 86 -21.83 40.28 47.77
CA ALA A 86 -20.72 40.58 46.87
C ALA A 86 -20.63 42.08 46.53
N LEU A 87 -21.78 42.75 46.36
CA LEU A 87 -21.84 44.20 46.19
C LEU A 87 -21.35 44.96 47.44
N ALA A 88 -21.65 44.46 48.65
CA ALA A 88 -21.21 45.07 49.90
C ALA A 88 -19.72 44.80 50.25
N LEU A 89 -19.15 43.68 49.81
CA LEU A 89 -17.82 43.17 50.18
C LEU A 89 -16.61 44.02 49.73
N GLY A 90 -16.81 45.09 48.96
CA GLY A 90 -15.76 46.02 48.53
C GLY A 90 -14.77 45.52 47.46
N GLY A 91 -14.60 44.22 47.29
CA GLY A 91 -13.67 43.62 46.31
C GLY A 91 -14.06 43.81 44.83
N ASP A 92 -13.10 43.56 43.94
CA ASP A 92 -13.25 43.64 42.47
C ASP A 92 -13.74 42.31 41.86
N GLN A 93 -13.41 41.19 42.52
CA GLN A 93 -13.79 39.83 42.14
C GLN A 93 -14.33 39.06 43.36
N VAL A 94 -15.41 38.30 43.18
CA VAL A 94 -15.99 37.41 44.20
C VAL A 94 -16.34 36.05 43.59
N VAL A 95 -15.90 34.96 44.23
CA VAL A 95 -16.23 33.58 43.83
C VAL A 95 -17.35 33.03 44.71
N VAL A 96 -18.42 32.55 44.09
CA VAL A 96 -19.56 31.94 44.80
C VAL A 96 -19.52 30.43 44.60
N LEU A 97 -19.57 29.67 45.70
CA LEU A 97 -19.59 28.20 45.71
C LEU A 97 -20.65 27.72 46.69
N ALA A 98 -21.48 26.76 46.28
CA ALA A 98 -22.48 26.12 47.13
C ALA A 98 -22.08 24.65 47.37
N GLY A 99 -22.34 24.14 48.59
CA GLY A 99 -22.08 22.75 48.96
C GLY A 99 -21.39 22.60 50.33
N GLN A 100 -20.59 21.55 50.51
CA GLN A 100 -19.95 21.20 51.78
C GLN A 100 -18.78 22.14 52.12
N VAL A 101 -19.02 23.05 53.07
CA VAL A 101 -18.08 24.11 53.49
C VAL A 101 -16.66 23.60 53.77
N ASP A 102 -16.52 22.48 54.49
CA ASP A 102 -15.19 21.96 54.87
C ASP A 102 -14.43 21.24 53.74
N GLN A 103 -15.12 20.84 52.66
CA GLN A 103 -14.46 20.38 51.44
C GLN A 103 -14.08 21.57 50.55
N ILE A 104 -15.01 22.52 50.37
CA ILE A 104 -14.81 23.74 49.59
C ILE A 104 -13.63 24.56 50.15
N ARG A 105 -13.52 24.70 51.47
CA ARG A 105 -12.37 25.36 52.12
C ARG A 105 -11.04 24.68 51.78
N ARG A 106 -10.97 23.34 51.77
CA ARG A 106 -9.76 22.60 51.38
C ARG A 106 -9.41 22.79 49.90
N LEU A 107 -10.42 22.79 49.01
CA LEU A 107 -10.26 23.03 47.57
C LEU A 107 -9.64 24.41 47.29
N VAL A 108 -10.14 25.46 47.96
CA VAL A 108 -9.70 26.84 47.75
C VAL A 108 -8.35 27.12 48.42
N LEU A 109 -8.14 26.68 49.66
CA LEU A 109 -6.91 26.98 50.41
C LEU A 109 -5.68 26.25 49.87
N ASN A 110 -5.80 25.00 49.41
CA ASN A 110 -4.66 24.24 48.88
C ASN A 110 -4.10 24.82 47.56
N ARG A 111 -4.87 25.61 46.81
CA ARG A 111 -4.39 26.28 45.57
C ARG A 111 -3.74 27.64 45.80
N ALA A 112 -3.97 28.29 46.94
CA ALA A 112 -3.36 29.59 47.26
C ALA A 112 -1.83 29.51 47.42
N VAL A 113 -1.27 28.32 47.64
CA VAL A 113 0.17 28.08 47.86
C VAL A 113 0.95 27.94 46.53
N ALA A 114 0.27 27.79 45.38
CA ALA A 114 0.88 27.32 44.13
C ALA A 114 1.14 28.39 43.05
N LYS A 115 1.17 29.70 43.39
CA LYS A 115 1.51 30.78 42.43
C LYS A 115 2.64 31.67 42.94
N SER A 116 3.89 31.24 42.72
CA SER A 116 5.07 32.10 42.71
C SER A 116 6.20 31.50 41.85
N ALA A 117 6.12 31.70 40.53
CA ALA A 117 7.25 31.64 39.60
C ALA A 117 6.87 32.22 38.21
N LEU A 118 7.69 33.19 37.79
CA LEU A 118 7.88 33.91 36.50
C LEU A 118 7.80 33.05 35.20
N PRO A 119 7.82 33.62 33.96
CA PRO A 119 8.25 34.98 33.56
C PRO A 119 7.39 35.74 32.50
N GLU A 120 7.75 37.01 32.23
CA GLU A 120 7.30 37.81 31.06
C GLU A 120 8.05 37.40 29.77
N PRO A 121 7.55 37.78 28.56
CA PRO A 121 8.08 39.02 27.96
C PRO A 121 7.13 39.84 27.04
N ALA A 122 7.61 41.04 26.71
CA ALA A 122 7.38 41.81 25.48
C ALA A 122 6.05 42.59 25.28
N THR A 123 6.17 43.89 25.54
CA THR A 123 5.32 44.97 25.01
C THR A 123 5.44 45.13 23.49
N THR A 124 4.32 45.37 22.81
CA THR A 124 4.29 45.98 21.48
C THR A 124 3.37 47.20 21.50
N GLU A 125 3.93 48.39 21.26
CA GLU A 125 3.14 49.62 21.22
C GLU A 125 2.43 49.83 19.88
N ALA A 126 1.22 50.36 19.98
CA ALA A 126 0.52 51.27 19.06
C ALA A 126 0.86 51.27 17.55
N ILE A 127 -0.18 51.02 16.73
CA ILE A 127 -0.32 51.68 15.43
C ILE A 127 -1.59 52.54 15.43
N ASN A 128 -1.43 53.75 14.90
CA ASN A 128 -2.36 54.88 14.93
C ASN A 128 -3.76 54.61 14.38
N ALA A 129 -4.75 55.30 14.95
CA ALA A 129 -5.99 55.61 14.25
C ALA A 129 -5.74 56.62 13.13
N GLY A 130 -6.21 56.32 11.90
CA GLY A 130 -6.04 57.18 10.74
C GLY A 130 -6.99 56.81 9.59
N SER A 131 -8.19 57.41 9.59
CA SER A 131 -9.12 57.58 8.46
C SER A 131 -9.16 56.51 7.34
N ALA A 132 -10.15 55.60 7.42
CA ALA A 132 -10.66 54.86 6.26
C ALA A 132 -12.18 54.57 6.42
N TRP A 133 -13.02 55.59 6.26
CA TRP A 133 -14.46 55.39 6.06
C TRP A 133 -14.72 54.99 4.60
N GLY A 134 -14.63 53.69 4.34
CA GLY A 134 -14.82 53.08 3.02
C GLY A 134 -14.86 51.56 3.11
N ASP A 135 -13.69 50.91 3.24
CA ASP A 135 -13.58 49.45 3.16
C ASP A 135 -14.23 48.71 4.35
N ASN A 136 -14.20 49.27 5.56
CA ASN A 136 -14.70 48.59 6.77
C ASN A 136 -16.24 48.46 6.79
N ASP A 137 -16.97 49.39 6.16
CA ASP A 137 -18.43 49.28 6.00
C ASP A 137 -18.79 48.30 4.87
N LEU A 138 -17.99 48.24 3.80
CA LEU A 138 -18.16 47.29 2.71
C LEU A 138 -17.92 45.83 3.17
N LEU A 139 -16.89 45.60 4.00
CA LEU A 139 -16.64 44.30 4.65
C LEU A 139 -17.81 43.89 5.55
N GLY A 140 -18.30 44.79 6.42
CA GLY A 140 -19.45 44.52 7.28
C GLY A 140 -20.76 44.28 6.51
N LYS A 141 -20.96 44.92 5.36
CA LYS A 141 -22.10 44.67 4.46
C LYS A 141 -21.98 43.33 3.74
N THR A 142 -20.80 43.02 3.21
CA THR A 142 -20.50 41.74 2.54
C THR A 142 -20.66 40.56 3.49
N GLY A 143 -20.11 40.64 4.70
CA GLY A 143 -20.29 39.62 5.74
C GLY A 143 -21.75 39.37 6.09
N ARG A 144 -22.57 40.43 6.26
CA ARG A 144 -24.02 40.30 6.49
C ARG A 144 -24.76 39.67 5.31
N TYR A 145 -24.40 40.01 4.07
CA TYR A 145 -24.98 39.41 2.87
C TYR A 145 -24.68 37.91 2.80
N LEU A 146 -23.42 37.51 2.95
CA LEU A 146 -22.99 36.12 2.97
C LEU A 146 -23.64 35.33 4.13
N THR A 147 -23.76 35.93 5.32
CA THR A 147 -24.50 35.33 6.46
C THR A 147 -25.97 35.08 6.11
N GLY A 148 -26.60 35.99 5.35
CA GLY A 148 -27.98 35.84 4.86
C GLY A 148 -28.14 34.69 3.87
N LEU A 149 -27.21 34.51 2.93
CA LEU A 149 -27.20 33.36 2.03
C LEU A 149 -27.00 32.04 2.78
N MET A 150 -26.07 32.02 3.74
CA MET A 150 -25.76 30.83 4.52
C MET A 150 -26.91 30.40 5.44
N ALA A 151 -27.66 31.36 5.99
CA ALA A 151 -28.88 31.09 6.75
C ALA A 151 -29.96 30.37 5.91
N GLN A 152 -30.05 30.65 4.61
CA GLN A 152 -31.00 29.99 3.71
C GLN A 152 -30.61 28.53 3.44
N VAL A 153 -29.34 28.26 3.14
CA VAL A 153 -28.87 26.89 2.84
C VAL A 153 -28.82 26.03 4.10
N LEU A 154 -28.24 26.53 5.20
CA LEU A 154 -28.16 25.81 6.48
C LEU A 154 -29.52 25.70 7.20
N LYS A 155 -30.56 26.40 6.71
CA LYS A 155 -31.90 26.48 7.33
C LYS A 155 -31.87 26.93 8.80
N LEU A 156 -30.83 27.68 9.18
CA LEU A 156 -30.64 28.24 10.51
C LEU A 156 -31.08 29.71 10.55
N PRO A 157 -31.68 30.19 11.64
CA PRO A 157 -31.94 31.62 11.82
C PRO A 157 -30.62 32.42 11.76
N VAL A 158 -30.61 33.55 11.04
CA VAL A 158 -29.42 34.42 10.85
C VAL A 158 -28.70 34.75 12.18
N HIS A 159 -29.45 34.93 13.27
CA HIS A 159 -28.89 35.23 14.60
C HIS A 159 -28.16 34.06 15.29
N ARG A 160 -28.19 32.85 14.72
CA ARG A 160 -27.44 31.66 15.17
C ARG A 160 -26.17 31.42 14.35
N ILE A 161 -25.86 32.29 13.39
CA ILE A 161 -24.68 32.18 12.55
C ILE A 161 -23.72 33.32 12.90
N GLU A 162 -22.62 32.97 13.56
CA GLU A 162 -21.51 33.87 13.86
C GLU A 162 -20.51 33.90 12.69
N ALA A 163 -20.18 35.09 12.19
CA ALA A 163 -19.38 35.27 10.98
C ALA A 163 -17.91 34.82 11.11
N SER A 164 -17.39 34.85 12.33
CA SER A 164 -16.04 34.45 12.70
C SER A 164 -15.91 32.98 13.07
N ALA A 165 -17.01 32.25 13.24
CA ALA A 165 -17.00 30.84 13.62
C ALA A 165 -16.69 29.93 12.40
N PRO A 166 -15.98 28.80 12.61
CA PRO A 166 -15.73 27.83 11.55
C PRO A 166 -17.02 27.23 10.98
N LEU A 167 -17.11 27.15 9.65
CA LEU A 167 -18.30 26.68 8.93
C LEU A 167 -18.73 25.25 9.29
N GLU A 168 -17.78 24.38 9.65
CA GLU A 168 -18.01 23.04 10.20
C GLU A 168 -18.95 23.01 11.41
N GLN A 169 -18.91 24.04 12.28
CA GLN A 169 -19.74 24.06 13.51
C GLN A 169 -21.24 24.10 13.21
N TYR A 170 -21.62 24.46 11.98
CA TYR A 170 -22.99 24.47 11.49
C TYR A 170 -23.35 23.20 10.70
N GLY A 171 -22.47 22.20 10.68
CA GLY A 171 -22.68 20.94 9.96
C GLY A 171 -22.45 21.02 8.45
N MET A 172 -21.65 21.98 7.98
CA MET A 172 -21.37 22.14 6.54
C MET A 172 -20.61 20.93 5.97
N ASP A 173 -21.27 20.21 5.07
CA ASP A 173 -20.68 19.14 4.25
C ASP A 173 -20.42 19.59 2.80
N SER A 174 -19.87 18.69 1.98
CA SER A 174 -19.58 18.94 0.56
C SER A 174 -20.82 19.20 -0.29
N VAL A 175 -22.00 18.72 0.09
CA VAL A 175 -23.26 18.95 -0.64
C VAL A 175 -23.75 20.37 -0.36
N MET A 176 -23.79 20.77 0.91
CA MET A 176 -24.14 22.13 1.32
C MET A 176 -23.14 23.16 0.76
N ALA A 177 -21.86 22.82 0.72
CA ALA A 177 -20.83 23.66 0.10
C ALA A 177 -21.09 23.87 -1.41
N MET A 178 -21.44 22.82 -2.15
CA MET A 178 -21.77 22.94 -3.58
C MET A 178 -23.09 23.69 -3.83
N GLU A 179 -24.11 23.51 -3.00
CA GLU A 179 -25.34 24.33 -3.05
C GLU A 179 -25.02 25.81 -2.83
N LEU A 180 -24.20 26.14 -1.83
CA LEU A 180 -23.72 27.50 -1.57
C LEU A 180 -22.91 28.08 -2.73
N VAL A 181 -22.03 27.29 -3.35
CA VAL A 181 -21.28 27.73 -4.54
C VAL A 181 -22.23 28.07 -5.69
N ASN A 182 -23.23 27.22 -5.97
CA ASN A 182 -24.18 27.47 -7.05
C ASN A 182 -25.04 28.74 -6.78
N VAL A 183 -25.38 29.02 -5.52
CA VAL A 183 -26.05 30.27 -5.12
C VAL A 183 -25.14 31.49 -5.29
N LEU A 184 -23.85 31.37 -4.97
CA LEU A 184 -22.87 32.43 -5.20
C LEU A 184 -22.62 32.66 -6.70
N GLU A 185 -22.60 31.62 -7.53
CA GLU A 185 -22.40 31.75 -8.98
C GLU A 185 -23.52 32.54 -9.66
N GLY A 186 -24.77 32.36 -9.21
CA GLY A 186 -25.91 33.17 -9.65
C GLY A 186 -25.79 34.66 -9.31
N THR A 187 -24.85 35.03 -8.44
CA THR A 187 -24.64 36.41 -7.95
C THR A 187 -23.34 37.03 -8.48
N PHE A 188 -22.23 36.28 -8.45
CA PHE A 188 -20.87 36.77 -8.73
C PHE A 188 -20.28 36.27 -10.06
N GLY A 189 -21.02 35.44 -10.80
CA GLY A 189 -20.47 34.68 -11.94
C GLY A 189 -19.66 33.48 -11.48
N THR A 190 -18.90 32.85 -12.38
CA THR A 190 -18.09 31.67 -12.06
C THR A 190 -17.15 31.93 -10.87
N VAL A 191 -17.34 31.19 -9.78
CA VAL A 191 -16.47 31.21 -8.59
C VAL A 191 -15.83 29.84 -8.39
N SER A 192 -14.74 29.76 -7.62
CA SER A 192 -14.08 28.47 -7.39
C SER A 192 -15.01 27.49 -6.66
N LYS A 193 -15.11 26.25 -7.16
CA LYS A 193 -15.83 25.17 -6.46
C LYS A 193 -15.13 24.77 -5.15
N THR A 194 -13.86 25.12 -4.97
CA THR A 194 -13.07 24.86 -3.75
C THR A 194 -13.18 25.96 -2.69
N LEU A 195 -13.96 27.02 -2.94
CA LEU A 195 -13.98 28.25 -2.15
C LEU A 195 -14.20 28.02 -0.64
N PHE A 196 -15.18 27.19 -0.26
CA PHE A 196 -15.49 26.90 1.15
C PHE A 196 -14.48 25.99 1.86
N PHE A 197 -13.54 25.40 1.11
CA PHE A 197 -12.40 24.65 1.63
C PHE A 197 -11.17 25.54 1.82
N GLU A 198 -11.07 26.63 1.04
CA GLU A 198 -10.04 27.67 1.16
C GLU A 198 -10.35 28.69 2.27
N TYR A 199 -11.62 29.05 2.46
CA TYR A 199 -12.07 30.10 3.38
C TYR A 199 -13.10 29.54 4.37
N GLN A 200 -12.63 29.16 5.55
CA GLN A 200 -13.40 28.41 6.57
C GLN A 200 -14.31 29.28 7.46
N THR A 201 -14.46 30.59 7.20
CA THR A 201 -15.34 31.51 7.94
C THR A 201 -15.97 32.54 7.00
N ILE A 202 -17.08 33.16 7.41
CA ILE A 202 -17.76 34.20 6.61
C ILE A 202 -16.88 35.45 6.48
N ASP A 203 -16.14 35.81 7.54
CA ASP A 203 -15.20 36.94 7.49
C ASP A 203 -14.07 36.70 6.47
N ALA A 204 -13.57 35.47 6.36
CA ALA A 204 -12.55 35.10 5.39
C ALA A 204 -13.09 35.13 3.95
N LEU A 205 -14.32 34.62 3.73
CA LEU A 205 -15.02 34.71 2.45
C LEU A 205 -15.31 36.17 2.04
N ALA A 206 -15.71 37.01 2.98
CA ALA A 206 -15.94 38.43 2.72
C ALA A 206 -14.65 39.13 2.30
N GLY A 207 -13.51 38.80 2.92
CA GLY A 207 -12.19 39.27 2.50
C GLY A 207 -11.78 38.81 1.09
N TYR A 208 -12.10 37.57 0.72
CA TYR A 208 -11.89 37.05 -0.64
C TYR A 208 -12.71 37.83 -1.68
N PHE A 209 -14.03 37.93 -1.51
CA PHE A 209 -14.89 38.60 -2.48
C PHE A 209 -14.58 40.09 -2.63
N LEU A 210 -14.09 40.76 -1.59
CA LEU A 210 -13.59 42.15 -1.66
C LEU A 210 -12.28 42.31 -2.45
N THR A 211 -11.53 41.23 -2.60
CA THR A 211 -10.25 41.22 -3.33
C THR A 211 -10.48 40.88 -4.80
N GLU A 212 -11.19 39.78 -5.07
CA GLU A 212 -11.36 39.24 -6.43
C GLU A 212 -12.61 39.78 -7.16
N HIS A 213 -13.69 40.10 -6.42
CA HIS A 213 -15.02 40.43 -6.99
C HIS A 213 -15.52 41.83 -6.59
N ARG A 214 -14.60 42.75 -6.27
CA ARG A 214 -14.91 44.07 -5.70
C ARG A 214 -15.96 44.86 -6.50
N ALA A 215 -15.83 44.89 -7.82
CA ALA A 215 -16.75 45.63 -8.69
C ALA A 215 -18.20 45.09 -8.64
N GLN A 216 -18.37 43.78 -8.46
CA GLN A 216 -19.68 43.14 -8.35
C GLN A 216 -20.27 43.34 -6.95
N LEU A 217 -19.45 43.33 -5.91
CA LEU A 217 -19.88 43.74 -4.56
C LEU A 217 -20.30 45.21 -4.51
N ASP A 218 -19.57 46.12 -5.15
CA ASP A 218 -19.92 47.55 -5.17
C ASP A 218 -21.29 47.82 -5.81
N ASP A 219 -21.71 47.04 -6.82
CA ASP A 219 -23.08 47.07 -7.34
C ASP A 219 -24.09 46.38 -6.39
N LEU A 220 -23.75 45.19 -5.85
CA LEU A 220 -24.67 44.34 -5.09
C LEU A 220 -24.99 44.85 -3.67
N VAL A 221 -23.99 45.33 -2.93
CA VAL A 221 -24.13 45.89 -1.58
C VAL A 221 -24.02 47.43 -1.54
N GLY A 222 -23.77 48.08 -2.69
CA GLY A 222 -23.61 49.53 -2.78
C GLY A 222 -24.72 50.33 -3.47
N LEU A 223 -25.69 49.72 -4.18
CA LEU A 223 -26.66 50.50 -5.00
C LEU A 223 -28.15 50.14 -4.84
N ASN A 224 -28.85 50.97 -4.06
CA ASN A 224 -30.02 51.68 -4.59
C ASN A 224 -30.00 53.15 -4.10
N LYS A 225 -30.06 54.10 -5.05
CA LYS A 225 -29.54 55.48 -4.91
C LYS A 225 -30.38 56.45 -4.06
N ALA A 226 -29.68 57.37 -3.35
CA ALA A 226 -30.07 58.78 -3.12
C ALA A 226 -28.88 59.57 -2.50
N SER A 227 -28.55 60.83 -2.84
CA SER A 227 -29.02 61.73 -3.90
C SER A 227 -27.98 62.83 -4.25
N ARG A 228 -28.23 63.55 -5.35
CA ARG A 228 -27.42 64.54 -6.11
C ARG A 228 -26.84 65.76 -5.34
N SER A 229 -25.65 66.24 -5.74
CA SER A 229 -25.42 67.57 -6.41
C SER A 229 -23.94 67.81 -6.82
N VAL A 230 -23.69 68.71 -7.78
CA VAL A 230 -22.46 68.89 -8.63
C VAL A 230 -22.35 70.42 -8.97
N PRO A 231 -21.18 71.14 -9.07
CA PRO A 231 -19.97 70.83 -9.89
C PRO A 231 -18.57 71.29 -9.36
N ASP A 232 -17.53 71.06 -10.19
CA ASP A 232 -16.20 71.73 -10.37
C ASP A 232 -15.18 71.86 -9.20
N ALA A 233 -13.87 71.59 -9.37
CA ALA A 233 -13.03 72.01 -10.50
C ALA A 233 -11.75 71.14 -10.77
N GLN A 234 -11.49 70.93 -12.07
CA GLN A 234 -10.21 70.90 -12.80
C GLN A 234 -8.87 70.37 -12.21
N THR A 235 -8.31 69.39 -12.96
CA THR A 235 -6.89 69.21 -13.37
C THR A 235 -5.78 68.87 -12.34
N ALA A 236 -5.15 67.69 -12.53
CA ALA A 236 -3.76 67.49 -12.99
C ALA A 236 -3.04 66.26 -12.39
N ARG A 237 -2.51 65.39 -13.26
CA ARG A 237 -1.35 64.50 -12.98
C ARG A 237 -0.07 65.34 -13.16
N PRO A 238 1.10 65.08 -12.50
CA PRO A 238 1.77 63.77 -12.59
C PRO A 238 2.70 63.29 -11.43
N LYS A 239 3.01 61.98 -11.51
CA LYS A 239 4.25 61.22 -11.19
C LYS A 239 5.32 61.71 -10.17
N SER A 240 5.85 60.71 -9.43
CA SER A 240 7.20 60.64 -8.83
C SER A 240 7.42 61.50 -7.56
N THR A 241 8.17 61.10 -6.52
CA THR A 241 9.44 60.34 -6.52
C THR A 241 9.72 59.63 -5.17
N LEU A 242 10.66 58.69 -5.19
CA LEU A 242 11.25 57.95 -4.05
C LEU A 242 11.71 58.84 -2.87
N VAL A 243 11.60 58.32 -1.64
CA VAL A 243 12.40 58.77 -0.48
C VAL A 243 12.92 57.55 0.30
N GLN A 244 14.23 57.49 0.51
CA GLN A 244 14.91 56.53 1.39
C GLN A 244 14.87 56.99 2.85
N ALA A 245 14.92 56.07 3.81
CA ALA A 245 15.16 56.32 5.23
C ALA A 245 15.89 55.11 5.87
N PRO A 246 16.54 55.22 7.04
CA PRO A 246 17.99 55.43 7.03
C PRO A 246 18.81 54.44 7.89
N VAL A 247 20.13 54.46 7.70
CA VAL A 247 21.11 53.70 8.49
C VAL A 247 21.38 54.38 9.84
N VAL A 248 21.30 53.62 10.95
CA VAL A 248 21.86 53.99 12.26
C VAL A 248 22.62 52.80 12.87
N SER A 249 23.56 53.06 13.77
CA SER A 249 24.83 52.32 13.89
C SER A 249 24.96 51.34 15.06
N ARG A 250 25.96 50.45 14.90
CA ARG A 250 26.47 49.45 15.85
C ARG A 250 26.57 49.90 17.31
N ARG A 251 26.27 48.98 18.23
CA ARG A 251 27.02 48.84 19.50
C ARG A 251 27.40 47.38 19.76
N LYS A 252 28.68 47.13 20.05
CA LYS A 252 29.22 45.79 20.33
C LYS A 252 28.96 45.39 21.79
N GLN A 253 28.59 44.14 22.04
CA GLN A 253 29.04 43.43 23.24
C GLN A 253 29.67 42.09 22.86
N ARG A 254 30.78 41.78 23.53
CA ARG A 254 31.57 40.55 23.37
C ARG A 254 31.08 39.54 24.39
N PHE A 255 30.82 38.31 23.99
CA PHE A 255 31.17 37.04 24.69
C PHE A 255 30.63 35.86 23.87
N ALA A 256 31.30 35.53 22.77
CA ALA A 256 31.01 34.33 22.00
C ALA A 256 31.91 33.18 22.50
N ARG A 257 31.30 32.10 22.99
CA ARG A 257 32.00 30.81 23.12
C ARG A 257 32.14 30.22 21.71
N THR A 258 33.34 29.80 21.36
CA THR A 258 33.64 29.17 20.08
C THR A 258 32.90 27.85 19.92
N ARG A 259 32.14 27.71 18.83
CA ARG A 259 31.74 26.42 18.24
C ARG A 259 32.45 26.30 16.87
N PRO A 260 32.80 25.08 16.41
CA PRO A 260 33.61 24.93 15.21
C PRO A 260 32.95 25.51 13.97
N THR A 261 33.72 26.24 13.16
CA THR A 261 33.28 26.77 11.87
C THR A 261 33.26 25.66 10.83
N GLY A 262 32.06 25.12 10.57
CA GLY A 262 31.77 24.13 9.53
C GLY A 262 30.35 24.24 8.99
N ALA A 263 29.71 25.41 9.13
CA ALA A 263 28.40 25.67 8.56
C ALA A 263 28.56 26.10 7.10
N ALA A 264 28.53 25.14 6.18
CA ALA A 264 28.13 25.42 4.81
C ALA A 264 26.74 26.08 4.82
N ALA A 265 26.47 26.93 3.83
CA ALA A 265 25.11 27.42 3.62
C ALA A 265 24.17 26.22 3.41
N ALA A 266 22.92 26.32 3.88
CA ALA A 266 21.90 25.32 3.58
C ALA A 266 21.64 25.31 2.07
N GLY A 267 22.31 24.40 1.36
CA GLY A 267 22.16 24.19 -0.07
C GLY A 267 20.87 23.43 -0.39
N ALA A 268 20.57 23.34 -1.69
CA ALA A 268 19.53 22.46 -2.17
C ALA A 268 19.80 21.01 -1.72
N LEU A 269 18.72 20.24 -1.54
CA LEU A 269 18.84 18.81 -1.31
C LEU A 269 19.41 18.19 -2.60
N ASP A 270 20.59 17.58 -2.56
CA ASP A 270 21.20 16.93 -3.73
C ASP A 270 21.42 15.45 -3.42
N ILE A 271 20.33 14.67 -3.52
CA ILE A 271 20.32 13.21 -3.27
C ILE A 271 20.08 12.48 -4.58
N ALA A 272 21.03 11.64 -4.99
CA ALA A 272 20.91 10.77 -6.14
C ALA A 272 20.09 9.52 -5.79
N ILE A 273 19.20 9.13 -6.71
CA ILE A 273 18.57 7.81 -6.74
C ILE A 273 19.48 6.90 -7.57
N ILE A 274 20.22 6.01 -6.88
CA ILE A 274 21.27 5.19 -7.51
C ILE A 274 20.83 3.78 -7.88
N GLY A 275 19.67 3.33 -7.40
CA GLY A 275 19.01 2.12 -7.86
C GLY A 275 17.54 2.12 -7.47
N ILE A 276 16.72 1.38 -8.22
CA ILE A 276 15.27 1.32 -8.04
C ILE A 276 14.72 -0.06 -8.42
N SER A 277 13.79 -0.56 -7.63
CA SER A 277 12.88 -1.64 -8.04
C SER A 277 11.42 -1.25 -7.73
N GLY A 278 10.50 -1.91 -8.43
CA GLY A 278 9.08 -1.87 -8.10
C GLY A 278 8.29 -2.92 -8.88
N ARG A 279 7.21 -3.40 -8.26
CA ARG A 279 6.22 -4.29 -8.87
C ARG A 279 4.84 -3.67 -8.74
N TYR A 280 4.09 -3.66 -9.85
CA TYR A 280 2.81 -2.99 -9.98
C TYR A 280 1.81 -3.91 -10.72
N PRO A 281 0.51 -3.59 -10.70
CA PRO A 281 -0.52 -4.40 -11.34
C PRO A 281 -0.23 -4.68 -12.82
N GLN A 282 -0.28 -5.96 -13.19
CA GLN A 282 0.12 -6.50 -14.50
C GLN A 282 1.59 -6.19 -14.92
N ALA A 283 2.47 -5.90 -13.96
CA ALA A 283 3.86 -5.51 -14.19
C ALA A 283 4.80 -6.03 -13.07
N ARG A 284 5.42 -7.19 -13.30
CA ARG A 284 6.41 -7.77 -12.38
C ARG A 284 7.76 -7.04 -12.37
N THR A 285 8.03 -6.19 -13.38
CA THR A 285 9.23 -5.36 -13.47
C THR A 285 8.90 -3.92 -13.87
N LEU A 286 9.85 -3.00 -13.67
CA LEU A 286 9.71 -1.62 -14.15
C LEU A 286 9.70 -1.51 -15.68
N GLN A 287 10.27 -2.47 -16.40
CA GLN A 287 10.17 -2.58 -17.86
C GLN A 287 8.75 -2.94 -18.30
N ASP A 288 8.11 -3.89 -17.61
CA ASP A 288 6.69 -4.20 -17.83
C ASP A 288 5.81 -2.99 -17.52
N PHE A 289 6.07 -2.31 -16.40
CA PHE A 289 5.32 -1.12 -16.01
C PHE A 289 5.48 0.00 -17.04
N TRP A 290 6.70 0.23 -17.55
CA TRP A 290 6.94 1.19 -18.63
C TRP A 290 6.20 0.84 -19.91
N ARG A 291 6.20 -0.42 -20.32
CA ARG A 291 5.45 -0.90 -21.50
C ARG A 291 3.95 -0.68 -21.34
N ASN A 292 3.40 -0.99 -20.15
CA ASN A 292 1.99 -0.78 -19.82
C ASN A 292 1.62 0.70 -19.82
N LEU A 293 2.47 1.57 -19.26
CA LEU A 293 2.32 3.03 -19.27
C LEU A 293 2.35 3.60 -20.69
N LEU A 294 3.31 3.17 -21.53
CA LEU A 294 3.39 3.56 -22.93
C LEU A 294 2.13 3.16 -23.70
N GLN A 295 1.63 1.95 -23.49
CA GLN A 295 0.44 1.44 -24.17
C GLN A 295 -0.89 2.01 -23.61
N GLY A 296 -0.84 2.80 -22.53
CA GLY A 296 -2.04 3.32 -21.87
C GLY A 296 -2.92 2.23 -21.24
N VAL A 297 -2.30 1.15 -20.74
CA VAL A 297 -3.01 0.01 -20.14
C VAL A 297 -3.70 0.44 -18.85
N ASN A 298 -4.97 0.05 -18.72
CA ASN A 298 -5.71 0.02 -17.47
C ASN A 298 -5.54 -1.38 -16.84
N SER A 299 -4.86 -1.44 -15.70
CA SER A 299 -4.55 -2.66 -14.96
C SER A 299 -5.56 -3.00 -13.86
N ILE A 300 -6.73 -2.34 -13.82
CA ILE A 300 -7.81 -2.66 -12.87
C ILE A 300 -8.56 -3.93 -13.29
N SER A 301 -8.92 -4.74 -12.31
CA SER A 301 -9.72 -5.96 -12.44
C SER A 301 -10.63 -6.16 -11.22
N GLU A 302 -11.52 -7.15 -11.22
CA GLU A 302 -12.22 -7.55 -9.99
C GLU A 302 -11.26 -8.24 -9.02
N ILE A 303 -11.58 -8.24 -7.72
CA ILE A 303 -10.82 -8.96 -6.68
C ILE A 303 -10.65 -10.43 -7.11
N PRO A 304 -9.40 -10.92 -7.31
CA PRO A 304 -9.14 -12.29 -7.70
C PRO A 304 -9.65 -13.29 -6.67
N ALA A 305 -10.25 -14.39 -7.13
CA ALA A 305 -10.74 -15.46 -6.25
C ALA A 305 -9.62 -16.09 -5.39
N SER A 306 -8.35 -15.97 -5.81
CA SER A 306 -7.16 -16.38 -5.06
C SER A 306 -6.82 -15.47 -3.86
N ARG A 307 -7.42 -14.26 -3.78
CA ARG A 307 -7.39 -13.40 -2.59
C ARG A 307 -8.54 -13.80 -1.65
N TRP A 308 -9.77 -13.69 -2.14
CA TRP A 308 -10.98 -14.20 -1.50
C TRP A 308 -12.17 -14.17 -2.48
N ASP A 309 -13.21 -14.95 -2.16
CA ASP A 309 -14.53 -14.86 -2.80
C ASP A 309 -15.24 -13.55 -2.41
N HIS A 310 -15.12 -12.54 -3.27
CA HIS A 310 -15.66 -11.19 -3.02
C HIS A 310 -17.19 -11.12 -3.08
N SER A 311 -17.86 -12.09 -3.72
CA SER A 311 -19.33 -12.14 -3.86
C SER A 311 -20.04 -12.21 -2.49
N ARG A 312 -19.37 -12.79 -1.48
CA ARG A 312 -19.85 -12.85 -0.09
C ARG A 312 -20.09 -11.46 0.51
N TYR A 313 -19.25 -10.49 0.14
CA TYR A 313 -19.23 -9.15 0.72
C TYR A 313 -19.80 -8.08 -0.22
N PHE A 314 -19.95 -8.38 -1.50
CA PHE A 314 -20.50 -7.43 -2.47
C PHE A 314 -21.98 -7.12 -2.23
N GLU A 315 -22.36 -5.86 -2.41
CA GLU A 315 -23.72 -5.33 -2.57
C GLU A 315 -23.63 -4.03 -3.38
N GLU A 316 -24.46 -3.84 -4.40
CA GLU A 316 -24.41 -2.65 -5.27
C GLU A 316 -24.93 -1.39 -4.53
N GLN A 317 -25.86 -1.56 -3.61
CA GLN A 317 -26.40 -0.47 -2.79
C GLN A 317 -25.45 -0.06 -1.66
N ARG A 318 -25.12 1.24 -1.59
CA ARG A 318 -24.28 1.80 -0.52
C ARG A 318 -24.97 1.75 0.84
N GLY A 319 -24.16 1.59 1.89
CA GLY A 319 -24.60 1.76 3.29
C GLY A 319 -25.14 0.49 3.97
N GLN A 320 -25.20 -0.66 3.30
CA GLN A 320 -25.53 -1.91 3.96
C GLN A 320 -24.39 -2.37 4.88
N MET A 321 -24.70 -2.61 6.17
CA MET A 321 -23.72 -3.02 7.17
C MET A 321 -23.12 -4.40 6.84
N GLY A 322 -21.79 -4.51 6.92
CA GLY A 322 -21.08 -5.77 6.62
C GLY A 322 -20.93 -6.08 5.12
N LYS A 323 -21.26 -5.12 4.24
CA LYS A 323 -21.17 -5.23 2.78
C LYS A 323 -20.34 -4.10 2.18
N THR A 324 -19.92 -4.27 0.94
CA THR A 324 -19.13 -3.30 0.17
C THR A 324 -19.65 -3.22 -1.27
N TYR A 325 -19.73 -1.99 -1.80
CA TYR A 325 -20.03 -1.74 -3.21
C TYR A 325 -18.79 -1.76 -4.10
N ALA A 326 -17.61 -1.95 -3.51
CA ALA A 326 -16.34 -1.98 -4.21
C ALA A 326 -15.85 -3.42 -4.38
N LYS A 327 -15.69 -3.84 -5.64
CA LYS A 327 -15.09 -5.11 -6.03
C LYS A 327 -13.88 -4.98 -6.97
N TRP A 328 -13.51 -3.75 -7.33
CA TRP A 328 -12.46 -3.42 -8.29
C TRP A 328 -11.15 -3.09 -7.60
N GLY A 329 -10.03 -3.53 -8.16
CA GLY A 329 -8.70 -3.20 -7.68
C GLY A 329 -7.61 -3.43 -8.73
N GLY A 330 -6.46 -2.79 -8.55
CA GLY A 330 -5.23 -3.16 -9.25
C GLY A 330 -4.46 -4.16 -8.41
N PHE A 331 -4.24 -5.38 -8.89
CA PHE A 331 -3.60 -6.46 -8.12
C PHE A 331 -2.25 -6.86 -8.73
N ILE A 332 -1.26 -7.14 -7.87
CA ILE A 332 0.04 -7.65 -8.29
C ILE A 332 0.01 -9.18 -8.44
N ASP A 333 0.74 -9.69 -9.42
CA ASP A 333 0.97 -11.12 -9.56
C ASP A 333 1.89 -11.64 -8.45
N GLY A 334 1.59 -12.82 -7.90
CA GLY A 334 2.49 -13.51 -6.98
C GLY A 334 2.67 -12.82 -5.63
N VAL A 335 1.60 -12.25 -5.06
CA VAL A 335 1.63 -11.71 -3.68
C VAL A 335 1.99 -12.80 -2.65
N GLU A 336 1.67 -14.04 -2.99
CA GLU A 336 1.96 -15.24 -2.22
C GLU A 336 3.37 -15.81 -2.45
N GLU A 337 4.08 -15.37 -3.51
CA GLU A 337 5.36 -15.94 -3.93
C GLU A 337 6.53 -15.43 -3.07
N PHE A 338 7.37 -16.33 -2.55
CA PHE A 338 8.57 -15.97 -1.80
C PHE A 338 9.68 -17.03 -1.91
N ASP A 339 10.94 -16.62 -1.72
CA ASP A 339 12.12 -17.50 -1.68
C ASP A 339 12.75 -17.41 -0.28
N PRO A 340 12.17 -18.06 0.74
CA PRO A 340 12.58 -17.84 2.12
C PRO A 340 14.00 -18.32 2.37
N LEU A 341 14.40 -19.42 1.74
CA LEU A 341 15.73 -19.98 1.90
C LEU A 341 16.82 -19.06 1.36
N PHE A 342 16.54 -18.22 0.35
CA PHE A 342 17.46 -17.16 -0.09
C PHE A 342 17.72 -16.16 1.03
N PHE A 343 16.65 -15.74 1.72
CA PHE A 343 16.72 -14.75 2.80
C PHE A 343 17.14 -15.33 4.17
N ASN A 344 17.58 -16.60 4.21
CA ASN A 344 17.87 -17.36 5.43
C ASN A 344 16.66 -17.48 6.39
N ILE A 345 15.45 -17.45 5.85
CA ILE A 345 14.18 -17.59 6.54
C ILE A 345 13.69 -19.03 6.38
N SER A 346 13.08 -19.60 7.42
CA SER A 346 12.50 -20.94 7.31
C SER A 346 11.14 -20.91 6.58
N PRO A 347 10.76 -21.92 5.78
CA PRO A 347 9.42 -22.01 5.19
C PRO A 347 8.27 -21.87 6.21
N ARG A 348 8.49 -22.36 7.44
CA ARG A 348 7.55 -22.23 8.56
C ARG A 348 7.37 -20.79 9.04
N GLU A 349 8.44 -20.00 9.04
CA GLU A 349 8.36 -18.56 9.36
C GLU A 349 7.70 -17.79 8.22
N ALA A 350 8.06 -18.09 6.97
CA ALA A 350 7.51 -17.45 5.78
C ALA A 350 5.99 -17.59 5.63
N LEU A 351 5.43 -18.74 6.04
CA LEU A 351 3.98 -18.95 6.17
C LEU A 351 3.29 -17.91 7.08
N GLY A 352 3.98 -17.46 8.13
CA GLY A 352 3.46 -16.48 9.09
C GLY A 352 3.80 -15.02 8.77
N MET A 353 4.68 -14.76 7.80
CA MET A 353 5.09 -13.40 7.42
C MET A 353 4.00 -12.70 6.61
N ASP A 354 3.76 -11.43 6.94
CA ASP A 354 2.94 -10.55 6.10
C ASP A 354 3.54 -10.50 4.68
N PRO A 355 2.73 -10.69 3.62
CA PRO A 355 3.18 -10.54 2.23
C PRO A 355 3.93 -9.23 1.97
N GLN A 356 3.56 -8.14 2.65
CA GLN A 356 4.22 -6.84 2.54
C GLN A 356 5.69 -6.88 2.97
N GLU A 357 6.00 -7.61 4.05
CA GLU A 357 7.37 -7.81 4.55
C GLU A 357 8.20 -8.60 3.53
N ARG A 358 7.62 -9.65 2.96
CA ARG A 358 8.25 -10.52 1.94
C ARG A 358 8.54 -9.78 0.64
N LEU A 359 7.55 -9.04 0.13
CA LEU A 359 7.66 -8.28 -1.11
C LEU A 359 8.61 -7.10 -1.00
N PHE A 360 8.59 -6.38 0.13
CA PHE A 360 9.53 -5.27 0.35
C PHE A 360 10.97 -5.77 0.47
N LEU A 361 11.20 -6.90 1.16
CA LEU A 361 12.53 -7.50 1.26
C LEU A 361 13.10 -7.92 -0.11
N GLN A 362 12.28 -8.54 -0.98
CA GLN A 362 12.68 -8.82 -2.37
C GLN A 362 12.97 -7.52 -3.15
N CYS A 363 12.06 -6.55 -3.09
CA CYS A 363 12.18 -5.29 -3.85
C CYS A 363 13.42 -4.48 -3.44
N VAL A 364 13.78 -4.47 -2.15
CA VAL A 364 15.01 -3.82 -1.68
C VAL A 364 16.26 -4.54 -2.20
N TYR A 365 16.29 -5.87 -2.18
CA TYR A 365 17.42 -6.63 -2.74
C TYR A 365 17.58 -6.37 -4.24
N GLU A 366 16.47 -6.34 -4.99
CA GLU A 366 16.45 -5.95 -6.41
C GLU A 366 16.96 -4.52 -6.64
N ALA A 367 16.57 -3.55 -5.80
CA ALA A 367 17.02 -2.15 -5.91
C ALA A 367 18.53 -1.99 -5.59
N MET A 368 19.06 -2.84 -4.70
CA MET A 368 20.51 -2.92 -4.46
C MET A 368 21.25 -3.50 -5.67
N GLU A 369 20.73 -4.57 -6.28
CA GLU A 369 21.30 -5.14 -7.50
C GLU A 369 21.15 -4.22 -8.72
N ASP A 370 20.10 -3.41 -8.81
CA ASP A 370 19.93 -2.38 -9.84
C ASP A 370 20.98 -1.25 -9.70
N ALA A 371 21.28 -0.82 -8.47
CA ALA A 371 22.43 0.06 -8.18
C ALA A 371 23.79 -0.64 -8.38
N GLY A 372 23.79 -1.97 -8.54
CA GLY A 372 24.99 -2.79 -8.62
C GLY A 372 25.75 -2.89 -7.30
N TYR A 373 25.10 -2.95 -6.14
CA TYR A 373 25.74 -3.13 -4.83
C TYR A 373 25.40 -4.47 -4.19
N THR A 374 26.39 -5.14 -3.60
CA THR A 374 26.14 -6.27 -2.69
C THR A 374 25.85 -5.78 -1.26
N ARG A 375 25.34 -6.67 -0.39
CA ARG A 375 25.18 -6.36 1.05
C ARG A 375 26.52 -6.07 1.71
N GLU A 376 27.57 -6.78 1.30
CA GLU A 376 28.93 -6.60 1.80
C GLU A 376 29.51 -5.22 1.41
N ASP A 377 29.31 -4.76 0.16
CA ASP A 377 29.79 -3.45 -0.29
C ASP A 377 29.22 -2.29 0.53
N LEU A 378 27.93 -2.34 0.82
CA LEU A 378 27.24 -1.35 1.65
C LEU A 378 27.62 -1.43 3.13
N CYS A 379 28.15 -2.57 3.59
CA CYS A 379 28.68 -2.73 4.95
C CYS A 379 30.15 -2.27 5.06
N ALA A 380 30.99 -2.61 4.09
CA ALA A 380 32.44 -2.50 4.19
C ALA A 380 33.01 -1.09 3.97
N LYS A 381 32.32 -0.23 3.20
CA LYS A 381 32.83 1.08 2.77
C LYS A 381 32.89 2.17 3.87
N HIS A 382 32.26 1.97 5.02
CA HIS A 382 31.81 3.06 5.88
C HIS A 382 32.29 2.91 7.33
N GLN A 383 33.50 3.42 7.63
CA GLN A 383 34.15 3.32 8.95
C GLN A 383 34.01 4.58 9.82
N ASP A 384 33.70 5.75 9.24
CA ASP A 384 33.79 7.04 9.93
C ASP A 384 32.61 7.36 10.89
N HIS A 385 31.52 6.60 10.82
CA HIS A 385 30.26 6.90 11.53
C HIS A 385 29.89 5.93 12.68
N GLY A 386 30.74 4.96 13.03
CA GLY A 386 30.54 4.06 14.17
C GLY A 386 30.55 2.58 13.79
N LEU A 387 29.41 1.89 13.94
CA LEU A 387 29.28 0.52 13.44
C LEU A 387 29.32 0.52 11.90
N PRO A 388 30.01 -0.45 11.26
CA PRO A 388 30.00 -0.59 9.81
C PRO A 388 28.58 -0.86 9.29
N GLY A 389 28.31 -0.51 8.02
CA GLY A 389 26.98 -0.67 7.44
C GLY A 389 25.94 0.34 7.94
N ASN A 390 26.32 1.63 8.05
CA ASN A 390 25.42 2.72 8.40
C ASN A 390 24.45 3.10 7.25
N VAL A 391 23.61 2.13 6.86
CA VAL A 391 22.55 2.25 5.87
C VAL A 391 21.20 2.39 6.59
N GLY A 392 20.46 3.46 6.31
CA GLY A 392 19.10 3.63 6.82
C GLY A 392 18.07 2.84 5.99
N VAL A 393 16.95 2.44 6.59
CA VAL A 393 15.83 1.77 5.92
C VAL A 393 14.52 2.43 6.34
N PHE A 394 13.78 2.96 5.38
CA PHE A 394 12.53 3.70 5.61
C PHE A 394 11.42 3.11 4.74
N ALA A 395 10.43 2.44 5.35
CA ALA A 395 9.37 1.73 4.64
C ALA A 395 7.99 2.37 4.90
N GLY A 396 7.33 2.85 3.85
CA GLY A 396 5.94 3.30 3.91
C GLY A 396 4.97 2.12 3.93
N VAL A 397 4.18 1.96 5.00
CA VAL A 397 3.22 0.84 5.20
C VAL A 397 2.01 1.38 5.96
N MET A 398 0.79 1.05 5.50
CA MET A 398 -0.47 1.52 6.10
C MET A 398 -1.36 0.36 6.56
N TRP A 399 -1.84 -0.47 5.63
CA TRP A 399 -2.70 -1.60 5.99
C TRP A 399 -1.92 -2.72 6.69
N ASN A 400 -2.51 -3.29 7.74
CA ASN A 400 -1.94 -4.37 8.54
C ASN A 400 -3.04 -5.39 8.86
N GLU A 401 -3.57 -6.02 7.81
CA GLU A 401 -4.73 -6.90 7.90
C GLU A 401 -4.37 -8.39 7.90
N HIS A 402 -3.10 -8.76 7.64
CA HIS A 402 -2.67 -10.15 7.63
C HIS A 402 -2.95 -10.85 8.99
N GLN A 403 -2.78 -10.13 10.09
CA GLN A 403 -3.11 -10.58 11.44
C GLN A 403 -4.59 -10.97 11.65
N LEU A 404 -5.52 -10.46 10.83
CA LEU A 404 -6.95 -10.80 10.95
C LEU A 404 -7.21 -12.28 10.65
N TYR A 405 -6.40 -12.91 9.80
CA TYR A 405 -6.44 -14.36 9.60
C TYR A 405 -6.01 -15.12 10.87
N GLY A 406 -5.04 -14.61 11.63
CA GLY A 406 -4.66 -15.16 12.94
C GLY A 406 -5.81 -15.05 13.94
N ALA A 407 -6.45 -13.86 14.02
CA ALA A 407 -7.62 -13.66 14.87
C ALA A 407 -8.79 -14.60 14.50
N GLN A 408 -9.06 -14.79 13.20
CA GLN A 408 -10.05 -15.75 12.71
C GLN A 408 -9.69 -17.21 13.07
N SER A 409 -8.43 -17.59 12.93
CA SER A 409 -7.95 -18.93 13.31
C SER A 409 -8.10 -19.18 14.81
N GLN A 410 -7.84 -18.18 15.65
CA GLN A 410 -8.03 -18.22 17.11
C GLN A 410 -9.50 -18.28 17.55
N MET A 411 -10.45 -17.85 16.71
CA MET A 411 -11.89 -18.04 16.94
C MET A 411 -12.38 -19.46 16.59
N THR A 412 -11.50 -20.29 16.01
CA THR A 412 -11.73 -21.72 15.73
C THR A 412 -10.80 -22.56 16.61
N GLU A 413 -10.96 -23.88 16.62
CA GLU A 413 -10.10 -24.80 17.39
C GLU A 413 -8.63 -24.86 16.90
N GLN A 414 -8.28 -24.14 15.83
CA GLN A 414 -6.95 -24.15 15.20
C GLN A 414 -5.86 -23.44 16.03
N GLY A 415 -6.21 -22.35 16.73
CA GLY A 415 -5.32 -21.67 17.68
C GLY A 415 -4.03 -21.03 17.14
N PHE A 416 -3.82 -20.95 15.82
CA PHE A 416 -2.61 -20.33 15.24
C PHE A 416 -2.68 -18.80 15.29
N ALA A 417 -1.57 -18.16 15.65
CA ALA A 417 -1.47 -16.71 15.85
C ALA A 417 -0.55 -16.05 14.81
N LEU A 418 -1.00 -14.92 14.25
CA LEU A 418 -0.21 -14.06 13.36
C LEU A 418 0.06 -12.72 14.04
N ALA A 419 1.29 -12.22 13.94
CA ALA A 419 1.68 -10.94 14.53
C ALA A 419 1.60 -9.81 13.50
N GLY A 420 0.75 -8.80 13.75
CA GLY A 420 0.66 -7.61 12.91
C GLY A 420 1.76 -6.57 13.19
N ASN A 421 3.02 -6.92 12.94
CA ASN A 421 4.17 -6.07 13.25
C ASN A 421 4.60 -5.23 12.04
N VAL A 422 4.00 -4.06 11.80
CA VAL A 422 4.38 -3.17 10.66
C VAL A 422 5.87 -2.79 10.64
N SER A 423 6.52 -2.72 11.81
CA SER A 423 7.96 -2.47 11.95
C SER A 423 8.84 -3.56 11.33
N SER A 424 8.33 -4.77 11.16
CA SER A 424 9.07 -5.89 10.55
C SER A 424 9.47 -5.58 9.10
N VAL A 425 8.66 -4.84 8.34
CA VAL A 425 8.91 -4.51 6.93
C VAL A 425 10.24 -3.79 6.74
N ALA A 426 10.58 -2.84 7.61
CA ALA A 426 11.89 -2.18 7.62
C ALA A 426 12.95 -3.01 8.35
N ASN A 427 12.62 -3.52 9.54
CA ASN A 427 13.59 -4.21 10.40
C ASN A 427 14.13 -5.50 9.79
N ARG A 428 13.35 -6.23 8.98
CA ARG A 428 13.78 -7.47 8.33
C ARG A 428 14.83 -7.23 7.27
N VAL A 429 14.72 -6.13 6.53
CA VAL A 429 15.74 -5.66 5.59
C VAL A 429 17.04 -5.36 6.34
N SER A 430 16.97 -4.55 7.40
CA SER A 430 18.16 -4.24 8.22
C SER A 430 18.80 -5.49 8.81
N TYR A 431 18.00 -6.45 9.29
CA TYR A 431 18.47 -7.72 9.81
C TYR A 431 19.16 -8.59 8.75
N PHE A 432 18.51 -8.82 7.60
CA PHE A 432 19.07 -9.65 6.52
C PHE A 432 20.33 -9.06 5.88
N CYS A 433 20.38 -7.73 5.75
CA CYS A 433 21.51 -7.02 5.16
C CYS A 433 22.58 -6.60 6.17
N ASN A 434 22.38 -6.84 7.47
CA ASN A 434 23.25 -6.37 8.56
C ASN A 434 23.48 -4.84 8.50
N PHE A 435 22.41 -4.07 8.29
CA PHE A 435 22.44 -2.62 8.32
C PHE A 435 22.19 -2.08 9.73
N HIS A 436 22.98 -1.08 10.12
CA HIS A 436 23.02 -0.49 11.46
C HIS A 436 22.53 0.97 11.51
N GLY A 437 22.08 1.53 10.38
CA GLY A 437 21.44 2.84 10.34
C GLY A 437 19.98 2.82 10.83
N PRO A 438 19.28 3.97 10.81
CA PRO A 438 17.89 4.05 11.27
C PRO A 438 16.97 3.12 10.47
N SER A 439 16.21 2.25 11.14
CA SER A 439 15.24 1.34 10.50
C SER A 439 13.83 1.68 10.99
N LEU A 440 12.96 2.15 10.10
CA LEU A 440 11.65 2.71 10.43
C LEU A 440 10.58 2.26 9.43
N ALA A 441 9.49 1.69 9.95
CA ALA A 441 8.21 1.66 9.24
C ALA A 441 7.43 2.95 9.54
N VAL A 442 6.78 3.52 8.54
CA VAL A 442 6.13 4.83 8.58
C VAL A 442 4.73 4.74 8.00
N ASP A 443 3.74 5.19 8.77
CA ASP A 443 2.36 5.36 8.31
C ASP A 443 1.99 6.85 8.36
N THR A 444 1.82 7.44 7.18
CA THR A 444 1.14 8.73 6.96
C THR A 444 0.01 8.58 5.94
N MET A 445 -0.63 7.41 5.97
CA MET A 445 -1.61 6.94 5.01
C MET A 445 -1.05 6.93 3.57
N CYS A 446 -1.77 7.51 2.61
CA CYS A 446 -1.37 7.56 1.21
C CYS A 446 -0.06 8.33 0.91
N SER A 447 0.48 9.10 1.85
CA SER A 447 1.77 9.80 1.70
C SER A 447 2.96 9.06 2.33
N SER A 448 2.76 7.82 2.81
CA SER A 448 3.76 7.04 3.55
C SER A 448 5.10 6.88 2.81
N SER A 449 5.12 6.44 1.55
CA SER A 449 6.40 6.25 0.85
C SER A 449 7.16 7.55 0.54
N LEU A 450 6.46 8.65 0.25
CA LEU A 450 7.13 9.96 0.08
C LEU A 450 7.64 10.50 1.42
N THR A 451 6.93 10.22 2.51
CA THR A 451 7.36 10.51 3.88
C THR A 451 8.62 9.71 4.22
N ALA A 452 8.65 8.43 3.86
CA ALA A 452 9.83 7.56 4.02
C ALA A 452 11.04 8.09 3.22
N ILE A 453 10.85 8.49 1.95
CA ILE A 453 11.89 9.13 1.12
C ILE A 453 12.38 10.43 1.75
N HIS A 454 11.48 11.32 2.20
CA HIS A 454 11.87 12.55 2.88
C HIS A 454 12.71 12.26 4.13
N LEU A 455 12.28 11.32 4.98
CA LEU A 455 13.02 10.94 6.18
C LEU A 455 14.40 10.37 5.84
N ALA A 456 14.51 9.55 4.80
CA ALA A 456 15.78 9.04 4.29
C ALA A 456 16.71 10.18 3.84
N CYS A 457 16.22 11.09 3.00
CA CYS A 457 16.93 12.30 2.57
C CYS A 457 17.41 13.16 3.75
N GLN A 458 16.57 13.37 4.76
CA GLN A 458 16.92 14.14 5.96
C GLN A 458 17.96 13.44 6.83
N ASN A 459 17.92 12.11 6.95
CA ASN A 459 18.93 11.36 7.71
C ASN A 459 20.28 11.32 6.99
N ILE A 460 20.30 11.25 5.65
CA ILE A 460 21.51 11.41 4.86
C ILE A 460 22.11 12.82 5.05
N LEU A 461 21.32 13.88 4.87
CA LEU A 461 21.80 15.27 5.05
C LEU A 461 22.36 15.55 6.46
N ARG A 462 21.84 14.87 7.48
CA ARG A 462 22.28 15.02 8.88
C ARG A 462 23.46 14.11 9.23
N GLY A 463 23.97 13.30 8.31
CA GLY A 463 25.03 12.31 8.56
C GLY A 463 24.61 11.22 9.55
N SER A 464 23.31 10.95 9.67
CA SER A 464 22.75 9.88 10.52
C SER A 464 22.81 8.52 9.81
N CYS A 465 22.80 8.51 8.48
CA CYS A 465 23.21 7.39 7.62
C CYS A 465 23.93 7.95 6.39
N GLU A 466 24.81 7.17 5.75
CA GLU A 466 25.55 7.62 4.55
C GLU A 466 24.80 7.28 3.24
N VAL A 467 24.10 6.15 3.28
CA VAL A 467 23.22 5.63 2.23
C VAL A 467 21.88 5.29 2.89
N ALA A 468 20.77 5.39 2.17
CA ALA A 468 19.47 4.97 2.69
C ALA A 468 18.64 4.25 1.65
N ILE A 469 17.93 3.23 2.09
CA ILE A 469 16.85 2.58 1.36
C ILE A 469 15.55 3.25 1.78
N ALA A 470 14.76 3.71 0.81
CA ALA A 470 13.44 4.27 1.06
C ALA A 470 12.42 3.67 0.10
N GLY A 471 11.17 3.51 0.54
CA GLY A 471 10.15 2.96 -0.33
C GLY A 471 8.78 2.84 0.33
N GLY A 472 7.94 2.00 -0.25
CA GLY A 472 6.68 1.62 0.36
C GLY A 472 6.09 0.37 -0.26
N VAL A 473 5.18 -0.26 0.47
CA VAL A 473 4.47 -1.46 0.07
C VAL A 473 3.00 -1.35 0.48
N ASN A 474 2.13 -1.90 -0.35
CA ASN A 474 0.70 -2.00 -0.10
C ASN A 474 0.13 -3.21 -0.83
N VAL A 475 -0.54 -4.12 -0.13
CA VAL A 475 -1.28 -5.23 -0.75
C VAL A 475 -2.65 -5.43 -0.10
N SER A 476 -3.59 -6.02 -0.82
CA SER A 476 -4.96 -6.24 -0.37
C SER A 476 -5.10 -7.69 0.07
N VAL A 477 -4.82 -7.95 1.35
CA VAL A 477 -4.73 -9.32 1.89
C VAL A 477 -6.05 -9.86 2.44
N HIS A 478 -6.99 -9.02 2.86
CA HIS A 478 -8.22 -9.43 3.55
C HIS A 478 -9.45 -8.61 3.10
N PRO A 479 -10.68 -9.15 3.15
CA PRO A 479 -11.90 -8.41 2.82
C PRO A 479 -12.16 -7.14 3.65
N ASN A 480 -11.62 -7.05 4.87
CA ASN A 480 -11.90 -5.96 5.80
C ASN A 480 -11.56 -4.59 5.21
N LYS A 481 -10.44 -4.45 4.49
CA LYS A 481 -10.07 -3.24 3.75
C LYS A 481 -11.22 -2.72 2.87
N TYR A 482 -11.83 -3.57 2.07
CA TYR A 482 -12.92 -3.17 1.16
C TYR A 482 -14.21 -2.81 1.89
N LEU A 483 -14.47 -3.40 3.07
CA LEU A 483 -15.57 -3.01 3.95
C LEU A 483 -15.32 -1.62 4.56
N VAL A 484 -14.11 -1.36 5.07
CA VAL A 484 -13.72 -0.06 5.65
C VAL A 484 -13.74 1.05 4.59
N LEU A 485 -13.21 0.79 3.38
CA LEU A 485 -13.19 1.76 2.29
C LEU A 485 -14.58 2.11 1.77
N ALA A 486 -15.50 1.14 1.68
CA ALA A 486 -16.89 1.40 1.30
C ALA A 486 -17.67 2.13 2.41
N HIS A 487 -17.46 1.77 3.68
CA HIS A 487 -18.05 2.49 4.81
C HIS A 487 -17.57 3.95 4.88
N GLY A 488 -16.29 4.19 4.59
CA GLY A 488 -15.71 5.53 4.48
C GLY A 488 -16.03 6.28 3.18
N GLN A 489 -16.75 5.65 2.24
CA GLN A 489 -17.04 6.16 0.89
C GLN A 489 -15.80 6.59 0.10
N PHE A 490 -14.66 5.94 0.33
CA PHE A 490 -13.40 6.22 -0.36
C PHE A 490 -13.28 5.51 -1.72
N ALA A 491 -13.96 4.37 -1.88
CA ALA A 491 -13.84 3.54 -3.07
C ALA A 491 -14.68 4.08 -4.24
N ALA A 492 -14.11 4.08 -5.45
CA ALA A 492 -14.84 4.36 -6.68
C ALA A 492 -15.87 3.26 -6.98
N SER A 493 -17.07 3.64 -7.41
CA SER A 493 -18.14 2.65 -7.69
C SER A 493 -18.02 1.96 -9.05
N ASP A 494 -17.46 2.65 -10.04
CA ASP A 494 -17.29 2.13 -11.41
C ASP A 494 -15.92 1.49 -11.68
N GLY A 495 -15.05 1.45 -10.67
CA GLY A 495 -13.73 0.84 -10.80
C GLY A 495 -12.71 1.69 -11.57
N LEU A 496 -12.89 3.01 -11.68
CA LEU A 496 -11.95 3.90 -12.38
C LEU A 496 -11.39 5.02 -11.48
N CYS A 497 -10.05 5.16 -11.45
CA CYS A 497 -9.40 6.37 -10.94
C CYS A 497 -9.42 7.46 -12.02
N LYS A 498 -10.46 8.31 -12.03
CA LYS A 498 -10.65 9.36 -13.05
C LYS A 498 -9.79 10.60 -12.80
N SER A 499 -8.47 10.43 -12.68
CA SER A 499 -7.54 11.52 -12.37
C SER A 499 -7.71 12.70 -13.33
N PHE A 500 -8.23 13.82 -12.81
CA PHE A 500 -8.63 15.03 -13.56
C PHE A 500 -9.76 14.87 -14.60
N GLY A 501 -10.43 13.72 -14.63
CA GLY A 501 -11.57 13.41 -15.48
C GLY A 501 -12.92 13.74 -14.85
N GLU A 502 -13.97 13.73 -15.68
CA GLU A 502 -15.35 13.99 -15.24
C GLU A 502 -15.94 12.84 -14.41
N GLY A 503 -16.70 13.19 -13.35
CA GLY A 503 -17.63 12.27 -12.68
C GLY A 503 -16.98 11.13 -11.89
N GLY A 504 -15.82 11.35 -11.29
CA GLY A 504 -15.19 10.39 -10.38
C GLY A 504 -15.64 10.57 -8.93
N ASP A 505 -15.98 9.47 -8.26
CA ASP A 505 -16.70 9.43 -6.99
C ASP A 505 -15.91 8.80 -5.82
N GLY A 506 -14.68 8.38 -6.09
CA GLY A 506 -13.75 7.74 -5.16
C GLY A 506 -12.45 7.37 -5.88
N TYR A 507 -11.62 6.52 -5.27
CA TYR A 507 -10.46 5.90 -5.92
C TYR A 507 -10.58 4.37 -5.93
N VAL A 508 -9.84 3.73 -6.83
CA VAL A 508 -9.74 2.27 -6.91
C VAL A 508 -8.55 1.79 -6.08
N PRO A 509 -8.67 0.85 -5.13
CA PRO A 509 -7.53 0.35 -4.38
C PRO A 509 -6.51 -0.35 -5.28
N GLY A 510 -5.23 0.00 -5.13
CA GLY A 510 -4.12 -0.62 -5.85
C GLY A 510 -3.19 -1.37 -4.90
N GLU A 511 -2.65 -2.49 -5.36
CA GLU A 511 -1.48 -3.14 -4.78
C GLU A 511 -0.21 -2.60 -5.44
N GLY A 512 0.91 -2.63 -4.73
CA GLY A 512 2.20 -2.23 -5.29
C GLY A 512 3.31 -2.24 -4.25
N VAL A 513 4.54 -2.41 -4.73
CA VAL A 513 5.76 -2.30 -3.92
C VAL A 513 6.82 -1.55 -4.71
N GLY A 514 7.59 -0.71 -4.04
CA GLY A 514 8.75 -0.05 -4.64
C GLY A 514 9.79 0.34 -3.60
N ALA A 515 11.06 0.31 -3.99
CA ALA A 515 12.19 0.72 -3.18
C ALA A 515 13.23 1.47 -4.03
N VAL A 516 13.88 2.47 -3.44
CA VAL A 516 15.01 3.23 -4.01
C VAL A 516 16.20 3.20 -3.05
N LEU A 517 17.40 3.10 -3.63
CA LEU A 517 18.66 3.32 -2.93
C LEU A 517 19.12 4.77 -3.15
N LEU A 518 19.36 5.48 -2.05
CA LEU A 518 19.61 6.92 -2.00
C LEU A 518 21.01 7.21 -1.44
N LYS A 519 21.73 8.13 -2.08
CA LYS A 519 23.09 8.56 -1.70
C LYS A 519 23.27 10.07 -1.99
N PRO A 520 24.13 10.82 -1.26
CA PRO A 520 24.50 12.18 -1.67
C PRO A 520 24.99 12.21 -3.12
N LEU A 521 24.50 13.16 -3.93
CA LEU A 521 24.81 13.23 -5.36
C LEU A 521 26.33 13.26 -5.63
N ALA A 522 27.08 14.05 -4.86
CA ALA A 522 28.53 14.12 -4.97
C ALA A 522 29.21 12.76 -4.74
N LYS A 523 28.70 11.95 -3.80
CA LYS A 523 29.21 10.59 -3.53
C LYS A 523 28.79 9.58 -4.59
N ALA A 524 27.58 9.69 -5.14
CA ALA A 524 27.17 8.85 -6.28
C ALA A 524 28.04 9.08 -7.52
N ILE A 525 28.42 10.34 -7.78
CA ILE A 525 29.34 10.71 -8.86
C ILE A 525 30.77 10.20 -8.57
N GLU A 526 31.25 10.32 -7.33
CA GLU A 526 32.57 9.82 -6.89
C GLU A 526 32.68 8.30 -7.00
N ASP A 527 31.63 7.56 -6.61
CA ASP A 527 31.57 6.09 -6.67
C ASP A 527 31.34 5.53 -8.08
N GLY A 528 31.02 6.38 -9.06
CA GLY A 528 30.71 5.95 -10.43
C GLY A 528 29.38 5.21 -10.55
N ASP A 529 28.42 5.53 -9.68
CA ASP A 529 27.09 4.91 -9.67
C ASP A 529 26.25 5.34 -10.88
N GLN A 530 25.31 4.49 -11.30
CA GLN A 530 24.21 4.93 -12.15
C GLN A 530 23.32 5.89 -11.34
N ILE A 531 22.83 6.97 -11.97
CA ILE A 531 21.91 7.92 -11.32
C ILE A 531 20.65 8.02 -12.17
N HIS A 532 19.52 7.55 -11.62
CA HIS A 532 18.22 7.53 -12.30
C HIS A 532 17.55 8.91 -12.30
N GLY A 533 17.87 9.72 -11.31
CA GLY A 533 17.38 11.08 -11.11
C GLY A 533 17.90 11.64 -9.78
N VAL A 534 17.72 12.94 -9.58
CA VAL A 534 18.16 13.65 -8.36
C VAL A 534 16.95 14.24 -7.65
N ILE A 535 16.80 13.95 -6.36
CA ILE A 535 15.80 14.60 -5.52
C ILE A 535 16.38 15.94 -5.09
N LYS A 536 15.84 17.04 -5.65
CA LYS A 536 16.29 18.42 -5.47
C LYS A 536 15.70 19.13 -4.25
N GLY A 537 14.61 18.58 -3.73
CA GLY A 537 13.90 19.11 -2.56
C GLY A 537 12.82 18.13 -2.09
N SER A 538 12.53 18.17 -0.79
CA SER A 538 11.44 17.38 -0.18
C SER A 538 10.91 18.08 1.06
N ALA A 539 9.59 18.16 1.21
CA ALA A 539 8.95 18.70 2.40
C ALA A 539 7.67 17.96 2.77
N LEU A 540 7.31 18.06 4.05
CA LEU A 540 6.11 17.48 4.65
C LEU A 540 5.36 18.58 5.41
N ASN A 541 4.02 18.54 5.38
CA ASN A 541 3.19 19.29 6.33
C ASN A 541 1.88 18.56 6.64
N HIS A 542 0.97 19.21 7.38
CA HIS A 542 -0.36 18.70 7.66
C HIS A 542 -1.43 19.71 7.24
N GLY A 543 -2.59 19.23 6.78
CA GLY A 543 -3.76 20.05 6.42
C GLY A 543 -4.40 20.85 7.56
N GLY A 544 -3.86 20.76 8.78
CA GLY A 544 -4.44 21.40 9.97
C GLY A 544 -5.86 20.92 10.25
N LYS A 545 -6.75 21.85 10.60
CA LYS A 545 -8.19 21.63 10.79
C LYS A 545 -8.94 22.00 9.51
N THR A 546 -9.88 21.15 9.11
CA THR A 546 -10.78 21.32 7.95
C THR A 546 -12.19 20.86 8.33
N ASN A 547 -13.17 21.06 7.43
CA ASN A 547 -14.59 20.74 7.64
C ASN A 547 -14.90 19.23 7.76
N GLY A 548 -13.89 18.36 7.75
CA GLY A 548 -14.02 16.92 7.99
C GLY A 548 -12.65 16.26 8.06
N TYR A 549 -12.49 15.17 8.81
CA TYR A 549 -11.18 14.56 9.05
C TYR A 549 -10.44 14.14 7.76
N SER A 550 -11.17 13.72 6.73
CA SER A 550 -10.64 13.32 5.43
C SER A 550 -10.60 14.44 4.38
N VAL A 551 -10.99 15.67 4.75
CA VAL A 551 -11.14 16.78 3.79
C VAL A 551 -9.79 17.48 3.59
N PRO A 552 -9.24 17.50 2.36
CA PRO A 552 -7.93 18.11 2.08
C PRO A 552 -7.95 19.63 2.22
N ASN A 553 -6.77 20.21 2.45
CA ASN A 553 -6.59 21.66 2.62
C ASN A 553 -5.74 22.23 1.47
N PRO A 554 -6.32 22.99 0.52
CA PRO A 554 -5.59 23.57 -0.61
C PRO A 554 -4.50 24.55 -0.18
N VAL A 555 -4.68 25.26 0.94
CA VAL A 555 -3.68 26.20 1.46
C VAL A 555 -2.46 25.47 2.01
N ALA A 556 -2.66 24.34 2.70
CA ALA A 556 -1.56 23.50 3.18
C ALA A 556 -0.83 22.81 2.02
N GLN A 557 -1.56 22.32 1.00
CA GLN A 557 -0.97 21.75 -0.21
C GLN A 557 -0.15 22.80 -0.98
N ALA A 558 -0.66 24.02 -1.14
CA ALA A 558 0.11 25.13 -1.72
C ALA A 558 1.39 25.41 -0.91
N GLN A 559 1.30 25.45 0.42
CA GLN A 559 2.45 25.72 1.29
C GLN A 559 3.56 24.68 1.17
N VAL A 560 3.24 23.37 1.13
CA VAL A 560 4.28 22.34 0.99
C VAL A 560 4.98 22.42 -0.38
N VAL A 561 4.22 22.66 -1.46
CA VAL A 561 4.80 22.84 -2.81
C VAL A 561 5.68 24.10 -2.87
N SER A 562 5.18 25.24 -2.38
CA SER A 562 5.96 26.49 -2.32
C SER A 562 7.21 26.37 -1.45
N GLN A 563 7.16 25.58 -0.36
CA GLN A 563 8.33 25.31 0.47
C GLN A 563 9.40 24.54 -0.30
N VAL A 564 9.04 23.44 -1.00
CA VAL A 564 10.02 22.65 -1.76
C VAL A 564 10.62 23.45 -2.92
N LEU A 565 9.82 24.22 -3.66
CA LEU A 565 10.33 25.09 -4.73
C LEU A 565 11.34 26.12 -4.18
N LYS A 566 11.05 26.71 -3.01
CA LYS A 566 11.95 27.65 -2.34
C LYS A 566 13.24 26.99 -1.83
N GLU A 567 13.14 25.81 -1.23
CA GLU A 567 14.28 25.10 -0.63
C GLU A 567 15.20 24.46 -1.68
N SER A 568 14.63 23.98 -2.80
CA SER A 568 15.41 23.49 -3.95
C SER A 568 16.04 24.60 -4.79
N GLY A 569 15.55 25.84 -4.65
CA GLY A 569 15.95 26.97 -5.50
C GLY A 569 15.44 26.85 -6.95
N ILE A 570 14.56 25.89 -7.23
CA ILE A 570 14.00 25.67 -8.57
C ILE A 570 12.79 26.58 -8.77
N PRO A 571 12.78 27.43 -9.81
CA PRO A 571 11.65 28.29 -10.12
C PRO A 571 10.50 27.44 -10.68
N ALA A 572 9.27 27.71 -10.24
CA ALA A 572 8.06 26.98 -10.65
C ALA A 572 7.92 26.86 -12.18
N ARG A 573 8.39 27.87 -12.91
CA ARG A 573 8.35 27.95 -14.37
C ARG A 573 9.29 26.98 -15.11
N ALA A 574 10.27 26.40 -14.42
CA ALA A 574 11.15 25.35 -14.94
C ALA A 574 10.61 23.93 -14.72
N VAL A 575 9.64 23.74 -13.81
CA VAL A 575 8.96 22.45 -13.61
C VAL A 575 8.06 22.19 -14.81
N SER A 576 8.31 21.10 -15.53
CA SER A 576 7.60 20.76 -16.78
C SER A 576 6.67 19.56 -16.67
N TYR A 577 6.73 18.84 -15.53
CA TYR A 577 5.78 17.77 -15.21
C TYR A 577 5.33 17.82 -13.75
N ILE A 578 4.08 17.45 -13.48
CA ILE A 578 3.59 17.11 -12.14
C ILE A 578 3.01 15.69 -12.17
N GLU A 579 3.58 14.81 -11.35
CA GLU A 579 2.94 13.57 -10.95
C GLU A 579 2.12 13.85 -9.69
N ALA A 580 0.81 13.96 -9.87
CA ALA A 580 -0.11 14.42 -8.86
C ALA A 580 -0.59 13.30 -7.93
N HIS A 581 -1.12 13.69 -6.78
CA HIS A 581 -1.86 12.76 -5.94
C HIS A 581 -3.10 12.25 -6.69
N GLY A 582 -3.85 13.11 -7.38
CA GLY A 582 -4.70 12.77 -8.54
C GLY A 582 -5.61 11.57 -8.33
N THR A 583 -6.37 11.55 -7.24
CA THR A 583 -7.24 10.41 -6.89
C THR A 583 -8.38 10.14 -7.87
N GLY A 584 -8.73 11.12 -8.69
CA GLY A 584 -9.90 11.08 -9.55
C GLY A 584 -11.20 11.41 -8.82
N THR A 585 -11.13 12.18 -7.73
CA THR A 585 -12.35 12.56 -6.98
C THR A 585 -12.87 13.92 -7.43
N SER A 586 -14.19 14.03 -7.61
CA SER A 586 -14.84 15.22 -8.19
C SER A 586 -14.55 16.55 -7.45
N LEU A 587 -14.18 16.51 -6.16
CA LEU A 587 -13.75 17.67 -5.37
C LEU A 587 -12.26 17.65 -4.97
N GLY A 588 -11.66 16.48 -4.74
CA GLY A 588 -10.26 16.41 -4.28
C GLY A 588 -9.26 16.81 -5.35
N ASP A 589 -9.51 16.44 -6.61
CA ASP A 589 -8.66 16.81 -7.73
C ASP A 589 -8.69 18.35 -8.00
N PRO A 590 -9.85 19.04 -7.99
CA PRO A 590 -9.89 20.51 -7.95
C PRO A 590 -9.13 21.15 -6.78
N ILE A 591 -9.20 20.57 -5.57
CA ILE A 591 -8.47 21.07 -4.40
C ILE A 591 -6.95 20.99 -4.61
N GLU A 592 -6.46 19.88 -5.18
CA GLU A 592 -5.05 19.73 -5.54
C GLU A 592 -4.62 20.72 -6.63
N ILE A 593 -5.41 20.88 -7.70
CA ILE A 593 -5.09 21.85 -8.77
C ILE A 593 -5.11 23.29 -8.23
N ALA A 594 -6.02 23.65 -7.33
CA ALA A 594 -6.05 24.95 -6.68
C ALA A 594 -4.78 25.17 -5.82
N GLY A 595 -4.38 24.17 -5.03
CA GLY A 595 -3.15 24.20 -4.23
C GLY A 595 -1.88 24.36 -5.09
N LEU A 596 -1.75 23.55 -6.15
CA LEU A 596 -0.64 23.62 -7.11
C LEU A 596 -0.60 24.96 -7.85
N SER A 597 -1.75 25.44 -8.35
CA SER A 597 -1.86 26.70 -9.09
C SER A 597 -1.53 27.90 -8.20
N LYS A 598 -1.92 27.87 -6.93
CA LYS A 598 -1.55 28.89 -5.93
C LYS A 598 -0.05 28.89 -5.63
N ALA A 599 0.58 27.72 -5.54
CA ALA A 599 2.02 27.61 -5.31
C ALA A 599 2.86 28.10 -6.50
N PHE A 600 2.41 27.81 -7.72
CA PHE A 600 3.07 28.22 -8.97
C PHE A 600 2.80 29.69 -9.31
N GLY A 601 1.57 30.15 -9.15
CA GLY A 601 1.12 31.53 -9.37
C GLY A 601 1.86 32.57 -8.52
N ALA A 602 2.43 32.17 -7.39
CA ALA A 602 3.30 33.00 -6.57
C ALA A 602 4.66 33.33 -7.22
N GLN A 603 5.02 32.66 -8.32
CA GLN A 603 6.30 32.85 -9.03
C GLN A 603 6.16 33.11 -10.53
N THR A 604 5.06 32.69 -11.18
CA THR A 604 4.83 32.86 -12.62
C THR A 604 3.35 33.00 -12.93
N SER A 605 3.03 33.82 -13.94
CA SER A 605 1.67 34.00 -14.47
C SER A 605 1.40 33.19 -15.75
N ASP A 606 2.36 32.38 -16.20
CA ASP A 606 2.23 31.58 -17.42
C ASP A 606 1.25 30.43 -17.21
N THR A 607 0.37 30.18 -18.18
CA THR A 607 -0.60 29.07 -18.17
C THR A 607 -0.23 28.01 -19.21
N GLY A 608 -0.79 26.80 -19.07
CA GLY A 608 -0.75 25.76 -20.09
C GLY A 608 0.63 25.24 -20.51
N TYR A 609 1.65 25.27 -19.64
CA TYR A 609 3.04 24.90 -19.98
C TYR A 609 3.57 23.64 -19.27
N CYS A 610 2.93 23.23 -18.17
CA CYS A 610 3.37 22.12 -17.31
C CYS A 610 2.46 20.91 -17.52
N ALA A 611 2.97 19.77 -17.95
CA ALA A 611 2.15 18.57 -18.09
C ALA A 611 1.78 18.00 -16.71
N ILE A 612 0.58 17.46 -16.53
CA ILE A 612 0.13 16.84 -15.27
C ILE A 612 -0.53 15.49 -15.51
N GLY A 613 -0.37 14.55 -14.58
CA GLY A 613 -1.06 13.27 -14.60
C GLY A 613 -0.93 12.50 -13.29
N SER A 614 -1.50 11.29 -13.23
CA SER A 614 -1.27 10.37 -12.11
C SER A 614 -1.27 8.91 -12.56
N ALA A 615 -0.30 8.13 -12.11
CA ALA A 615 -0.20 6.68 -12.33
C ALA A 615 -1.42 5.91 -11.78
N LYS A 616 -2.18 6.51 -10.85
CA LYS A 616 -3.39 5.91 -10.28
C LYS A 616 -4.46 5.61 -11.34
N SER A 617 -4.49 6.40 -12.42
CA SER A 617 -5.36 6.16 -13.57
C SER A 617 -5.03 4.86 -14.33
N ASN A 618 -3.80 4.36 -14.24
CA ASN A 618 -3.40 3.07 -14.84
C ASN A 618 -3.57 1.89 -13.89
N ILE A 619 -3.15 2.02 -12.63
CA ILE A 619 -2.97 0.88 -11.71
C ILE A 619 -3.75 0.97 -10.40
N GLY A 620 -4.61 1.98 -10.23
CA GLY A 620 -5.28 2.25 -8.97
C GLY A 620 -4.38 2.97 -7.96
N HIS A 621 -4.96 3.34 -6.83
CA HIS A 621 -4.27 3.98 -5.73
C HIS A 621 -3.50 2.95 -4.90
N CYS A 622 -2.19 2.85 -5.09
CA CYS A 622 -1.31 1.96 -4.32
C CYS A 622 -1.09 2.38 -2.83
N GLU A 623 -2.04 3.12 -2.24
CA GLU A 623 -2.04 3.71 -0.89
C GLU A 623 -0.64 4.06 -0.33
N SER A 624 -0.09 3.31 0.62
CA SER A 624 1.23 3.56 1.24
C SER A 624 2.40 3.54 0.25
N ALA A 625 2.26 2.82 -0.87
CA ALA A 625 3.21 2.75 -1.99
C ALA A 625 2.87 3.69 -3.16
N ALA A 626 1.80 4.51 -3.08
CA ALA A 626 1.37 5.36 -4.20
C ALA A 626 2.42 6.41 -4.61
N GLY A 627 3.23 6.89 -3.66
CA GLY A 627 4.36 7.75 -3.96
C GLY A 627 5.48 7.03 -4.72
N MET A 628 5.68 5.72 -4.50
CA MET A 628 6.62 4.92 -5.26
C MET A 628 6.14 4.69 -6.69
N ALA A 629 4.84 4.40 -6.89
CA ALA A 629 4.27 4.28 -8.24
C ALA A 629 4.50 5.56 -9.07
N GLY A 630 4.23 6.72 -8.46
CA GLY A 630 4.49 8.02 -9.08
C GLY A 630 5.98 8.27 -9.35
N LEU A 631 6.87 7.95 -8.39
CA LEU A 631 8.32 8.09 -8.56
C LEU A 631 8.85 7.18 -9.69
N SER A 632 8.45 5.91 -9.71
CA SER A 632 8.81 4.97 -10.78
C SER A 632 8.38 5.51 -12.15
N LYS A 633 7.13 6.01 -12.28
CA LYS A 633 6.66 6.63 -13.52
C LYS A 633 7.51 7.86 -13.91
N VAL A 634 7.76 8.78 -12.98
CA VAL A 634 8.58 9.99 -13.25
C VAL A 634 9.98 9.63 -13.75
N LEU A 635 10.67 8.70 -13.09
CA LEU A 635 12.03 8.30 -13.48
C LEU A 635 12.06 7.55 -14.81
N LEU A 636 11.05 6.73 -15.11
CA LEU A 636 10.90 6.09 -16.42
C LEU A 636 10.64 7.12 -17.52
N GLN A 637 9.76 8.10 -17.29
CA GLN A 637 9.54 9.22 -18.23
C GLN A 637 10.81 10.05 -18.45
N MET A 638 11.64 10.28 -17.42
CA MET A 638 12.92 10.96 -17.56
C MET A 638 13.91 10.14 -18.39
N LYS A 639 14.08 8.85 -18.05
CA LYS A 639 14.97 7.91 -18.75
C LYS A 639 14.64 7.80 -20.24
N HIS A 640 13.36 7.63 -20.55
CA HIS A 640 12.86 7.46 -21.93
C HIS A 640 12.46 8.79 -22.59
N GLN A 641 12.68 9.93 -21.92
CA GLN A 641 12.44 11.27 -22.45
C GLN A 641 11.03 11.45 -23.03
N THR A 642 10.03 10.81 -22.42
CA THR A 642 8.67 10.65 -22.96
C THR A 642 7.64 10.77 -21.84
N LEU A 643 6.60 11.57 -22.06
CA LEU A 643 5.42 11.70 -21.21
C LEU A 643 4.38 10.64 -21.60
N VAL A 644 3.76 10.00 -20.60
CA VAL A 644 2.75 8.94 -20.78
C VAL A 644 1.35 9.41 -20.36
N PRO A 645 0.28 8.89 -20.98
CA PRO A 645 -1.08 9.37 -20.73
C PRO A 645 -1.57 9.06 -19.31
N SER A 646 -2.26 10.03 -18.71
CA SER A 646 -3.12 9.87 -17.54
C SER A 646 -4.51 9.47 -18.04
N LEU A 647 -4.93 8.24 -17.75
CA LEU A 647 -6.17 7.66 -18.30
C LEU A 647 -7.43 8.32 -17.74
N HIS A 648 -8.58 7.98 -18.34
CA HIS A 648 -9.92 8.38 -17.88
C HIS A 648 -10.16 9.90 -17.82
N SER A 649 -9.42 10.67 -18.62
CA SER A 649 -9.43 12.14 -18.65
C SER A 649 -9.80 12.71 -20.05
N GLN A 650 -10.49 11.92 -20.88
CA GLN A 650 -10.94 12.35 -22.21
C GLN A 650 -11.84 13.59 -22.12
N THR A 651 -12.85 13.53 -21.25
CA THR A 651 -13.57 14.70 -20.72
C THR A 651 -12.94 15.09 -19.39
N LEU A 652 -12.50 16.34 -19.27
CA LEU A 652 -11.88 16.87 -18.07
C LEU A 652 -12.93 17.21 -17.00
N ASN A 653 -12.53 17.19 -15.73
CA ASN A 653 -13.39 17.58 -14.61
C ASN A 653 -13.89 19.02 -14.80
N PRO A 654 -15.21 19.27 -14.93
CA PRO A 654 -15.77 20.60 -15.20
C PRO A 654 -15.60 21.60 -14.04
N HIS A 655 -15.16 21.14 -12.86
CA HIS A 655 -14.82 21.99 -11.72
C HIS A 655 -13.38 22.54 -11.79
N ILE A 656 -12.63 22.27 -12.86
CA ILE A 656 -11.24 22.71 -13.05
C ILE A 656 -11.12 23.49 -14.36
N ASP A 657 -10.90 24.80 -14.24
CA ASP A 657 -10.65 25.69 -15.38
C ASP A 657 -9.17 25.65 -15.80
N PHE A 658 -8.78 24.56 -16.47
CA PHE A 658 -7.37 24.28 -16.83
C PHE A 658 -6.72 25.40 -17.66
N GLU A 659 -7.48 26.13 -18.49
CA GLU A 659 -6.96 27.24 -19.31
C GLU A 659 -6.35 28.38 -18.46
N LYS A 660 -6.82 28.54 -17.22
CA LYS A 660 -6.30 29.52 -16.24
C LYS A 660 -5.20 28.97 -15.34
N THR A 661 -4.79 27.71 -15.52
CA THR A 661 -3.76 27.06 -14.69
C THR A 661 -2.43 26.91 -15.46
N PRO A 662 -1.30 26.73 -14.76
CA PRO A 662 -0.05 26.28 -15.37
C PRO A 662 -0.16 24.92 -16.09
N PHE A 663 -1.20 24.13 -15.81
CA PHE A 663 -1.22 22.69 -16.04
C PHE A 663 -2.03 22.25 -17.26
N VAL A 664 -1.52 21.24 -17.97
CA VAL A 664 -2.19 20.56 -19.07
C VAL A 664 -2.21 19.07 -18.77
N VAL A 665 -3.40 18.45 -18.71
CA VAL A 665 -3.51 17.01 -18.46
C VAL A 665 -2.89 16.24 -19.62
N GLN A 666 -1.90 15.40 -19.32
CA GLN A 666 -1.24 14.57 -20.32
C GLN A 666 -2.18 13.44 -20.75
N ARG A 667 -2.85 13.59 -21.90
CA ARG A 667 -3.86 12.61 -22.39
C ARG A 667 -3.34 11.64 -23.45
N GLU A 668 -2.18 11.94 -24.03
CA GLU A 668 -1.56 11.21 -25.14
C GLU A 668 -0.07 10.97 -24.83
N LEU A 669 0.60 10.13 -25.63
CA LEU A 669 2.07 10.04 -25.61
C LEU A 669 2.69 11.29 -26.23
N ALA A 670 3.70 11.87 -25.58
CA ALA A 670 4.46 12.99 -26.15
C ALA A 670 5.94 12.94 -25.75
N PRO A 671 6.88 13.42 -26.59
CA PRO A 671 8.26 13.62 -26.16
C PRO A 671 8.33 14.63 -25.00
N TRP A 672 9.06 14.27 -23.94
CA TRP A 672 9.35 15.20 -22.84
C TRP A 672 10.56 16.05 -23.23
N HIS A 673 10.32 17.21 -23.80
CA HIS A 673 11.38 18.17 -24.12
C HIS A 673 11.89 18.89 -22.87
N ARG A 674 13.17 19.26 -22.88
CA ARG A 674 13.75 20.18 -21.89
C ARG A 674 13.16 21.58 -22.08
N PRO A 675 12.57 22.20 -21.03
CA PRO A 675 11.95 23.50 -21.18
C PRO A 675 13.01 24.59 -21.35
N ARG A 676 12.79 25.47 -22.34
CA ARG A 676 13.54 26.73 -22.47
C ARG A 676 12.76 27.83 -21.79
N VAL A 677 13.40 28.53 -20.87
CA VAL A 677 12.74 29.49 -19.98
C VAL A 677 13.60 30.74 -19.84
N ALA A 678 13.00 31.91 -20.10
CA ALA A 678 13.58 33.20 -19.79
C ALA A 678 13.37 33.53 -18.30
N ILE A 679 14.45 33.58 -17.53
CA ILE A 679 14.45 33.95 -16.11
C ILE A 679 15.50 35.04 -15.92
N ASP A 680 15.15 36.10 -15.19
CA ASP A 680 15.98 37.30 -15.01
C ASP A 680 16.50 37.91 -16.33
N GLY A 681 15.71 37.77 -17.41
CA GLY A 681 16.06 38.26 -18.76
C GLY A 681 17.03 37.38 -19.54
N GLN A 682 17.41 36.20 -19.03
CA GLN A 682 18.25 35.22 -19.73
C GLN A 682 17.44 33.97 -20.09
N GLU A 683 17.35 33.66 -21.38
CA GLU A 683 16.80 32.39 -21.85
C GLU A 683 17.83 31.27 -21.63
N ARG A 684 17.43 30.23 -20.90
CA ARG A 684 18.22 29.02 -20.70
C ARG A 684 17.37 27.76 -20.84
N GLU A 685 17.99 26.71 -21.36
CA GLU A 685 17.44 25.37 -21.33
C GLU A 685 17.63 24.77 -19.93
N TRP A 686 16.56 24.20 -19.37
CA TRP A 686 16.57 23.54 -18.07
C TRP A 686 16.49 22.02 -18.23
N PRO A 687 17.02 21.24 -17.27
CA PRO A 687 16.71 19.81 -17.18
C PRO A 687 15.20 19.57 -17.06
N ARG A 688 14.76 18.36 -17.43
CA ARG A 688 13.45 17.82 -17.08
C ARG A 688 13.33 17.79 -15.56
N ILE A 689 12.37 18.55 -15.05
CA ILE A 689 12.06 18.63 -13.64
C ILE A 689 10.59 18.28 -13.45
N ALA A 690 10.33 17.37 -12.50
CA ALA A 690 9.00 16.99 -12.06
C ALA A 690 8.76 17.34 -10.59
N GLY A 691 7.56 17.81 -10.28
CA GLY A 691 7.01 17.73 -8.92
C GLY A 691 6.25 16.41 -8.73
N LEU A 692 6.34 15.83 -7.53
CA LEU A 692 5.66 14.59 -7.16
C LEU A 692 4.92 14.79 -5.83
N SER A 693 3.59 14.71 -5.86
CA SER A 693 2.70 14.90 -4.71
C SER A 693 2.12 13.58 -4.20
N SER A 694 2.01 13.44 -2.88
CA SER A 694 1.06 12.50 -2.29
C SER A 694 0.51 13.01 -0.96
N PHE A 695 -0.80 12.86 -0.77
CA PHE A 695 -1.54 13.40 0.36
C PHE A 695 -2.27 12.27 1.09
N GLY A 696 -2.01 12.09 2.38
CA GLY A 696 -2.72 11.14 3.22
C GLY A 696 -4.10 11.67 3.59
N ALA A 697 -5.12 10.81 3.62
CA ALA A 697 -6.51 11.22 3.86
C ALA A 697 -6.67 12.03 5.17
N GLY A 698 -5.98 11.66 6.25
CA GLY A 698 -6.00 12.39 7.52
C GLY A 698 -5.32 13.77 7.51
N GLY A 699 -4.73 14.19 6.38
CA GLY A 699 -4.15 15.52 6.16
C GLY A 699 -2.63 15.57 5.99
N SER A 700 -1.91 14.47 6.13
CA SER A 700 -0.44 14.43 5.99
C SER A 700 0.01 14.59 4.54
N ASN A 701 0.58 15.74 4.17
CA ASN A 701 1.01 16.03 2.81
C ASN A 701 2.52 15.84 2.63
N ALA A 702 2.92 15.27 1.49
CA ALA A 702 4.31 15.16 1.07
C ALA A 702 4.47 15.64 -0.38
N HIS A 703 5.55 16.38 -0.65
CA HIS A 703 5.92 16.79 -2.01
C HIS A 703 7.44 16.67 -2.21
N LEU A 704 7.85 16.18 -3.40
CA LEU A 704 9.24 16.09 -3.85
C LEU A 704 9.42 16.87 -5.15
N ILE A 705 10.60 17.47 -5.35
CA ILE A 705 11.05 17.92 -6.68
C ILE A 705 12.18 16.99 -7.14
N ILE A 706 12.06 16.47 -8.37
CA ILE A 706 12.95 15.50 -8.98
C ILE A 706 13.47 16.09 -10.29
N GLU A 707 14.77 15.96 -10.55
CA GLU A 707 15.48 16.47 -11.73
C GLU A 707 16.17 15.31 -12.48
N GLU A 708 16.17 15.32 -13.81
CA GLU A 708 16.95 14.35 -14.59
C GLU A 708 18.46 14.53 -14.31
N TYR A 709 19.20 13.43 -14.17
CA TYR A 709 20.66 13.53 -14.09
C TYR A 709 21.27 13.57 -15.48
N VAL A 710 21.96 14.67 -15.79
CA VAL A 710 22.68 14.84 -17.06
C VAL A 710 24.16 14.50 -16.84
N ALA A 711 24.53 13.26 -17.14
CA ALA A 711 25.93 12.83 -17.07
C ALA A 711 26.81 13.67 -18.01
N ALA A 712 28.00 14.05 -17.53
CA ALA A 712 29.00 14.68 -18.37
C ALA A 712 29.44 13.71 -19.48
N ALA A 713 29.65 14.22 -20.69
CA ALA A 713 30.18 13.43 -21.80
C ALA A 713 31.56 12.87 -21.42
N ARG A 714 31.63 11.56 -21.15
CA ARG A 714 32.89 10.88 -20.83
C ARG A 714 33.73 10.82 -22.12
N PRO A 715 35.06 11.01 -22.06
CA PRO A 715 35.93 10.57 -23.14
C PRO A 715 35.59 9.11 -23.48
N ALA A 716 35.52 8.77 -24.77
CA ALA A 716 35.30 7.39 -25.18
C ALA A 716 36.32 6.51 -24.45
N PHE A 717 35.83 5.45 -23.80
CA PHE A 717 36.70 4.54 -23.06
C PHE A 717 37.53 3.79 -24.11
N GLU A 718 38.77 4.24 -24.36
CA GLU A 718 39.76 3.54 -25.21
C GLU A 718 40.26 2.22 -24.57
N ALA A 719 39.40 1.53 -23.81
CA ALA A 719 39.56 0.11 -23.63
C ALA A 719 39.35 -0.54 -24.99
N ASN A 720 40.47 -0.90 -25.62
CA ASN A 720 40.57 -1.85 -26.73
C ASN A 720 39.33 -2.75 -26.82
N ALA A 721 38.45 -2.51 -27.81
CA ALA A 721 37.22 -3.26 -28.07
C ALA A 721 37.46 -4.73 -28.53
N LEU A 722 38.65 -5.25 -28.22
CA LEU A 722 39.20 -6.57 -28.55
C LEU A 722 39.86 -7.21 -27.31
N ARG A 723 39.78 -6.60 -26.11
CA ARG A 723 40.23 -7.22 -24.85
C ARG A 723 39.10 -8.11 -24.30
N PRO A 724 39.34 -9.42 -24.09
CA PRO A 724 38.31 -10.30 -23.56
C PRO A 724 37.86 -9.87 -22.16
N GLN A 725 36.55 -9.81 -21.97
CA GLN A 725 35.85 -9.55 -20.72
C GLN A 725 35.43 -10.88 -20.08
N ILE A 726 35.36 -10.89 -18.75
CA ILE A 726 34.82 -12.01 -17.97
C ILE A 726 33.41 -11.63 -17.52
N VAL A 727 32.39 -12.24 -18.10
CA VAL A 727 30.99 -12.06 -17.67
C VAL A 727 30.64 -13.21 -16.74
N VAL A 728 30.20 -12.90 -15.51
CA VAL A 728 29.87 -13.89 -14.47
C VAL A 728 28.39 -13.89 -14.13
N LEU A 729 27.82 -15.06 -13.86
CA LEU A 729 26.50 -15.25 -13.29
C LEU A 729 26.58 -16.30 -12.17
N SER A 730 25.73 -16.19 -11.16
CA SER A 730 25.68 -17.19 -10.09
C SER A 730 24.34 -17.21 -9.38
N ALA A 731 23.89 -18.41 -9.01
CA ALA A 731 22.67 -18.61 -8.26
C ALA A 731 22.78 -19.72 -7.21
N ARG A 732 21.70 -19.93 -6.44
CA ARG A 732 21.67 -20.96 -5.40
C ARG A 732 21.51 -22.39 -5.95
N ASP A 733 20.94 -22.51 -7.14
CA ASP A 733 20.66 -23.74 -7.87
C ASP A 733 20.73 -23.51 -9.40
N GLU A 734 20.55 -24.58 -10.18
CA GLU A 734 20.74 -24.56 -11.64
C GLU A 734 19.58 -23.88 -12.39
N ASP A 735 18.34 -24.04 -11.91
CA ASP A 735 17.15 -23.44 -12.53
C ASP A 735 17.19 -21.91 -12.38
N ARG A 736 17.65 -21.42 -11.22
CA ARG A 736 17.86 -19.99 -10.97
C ARG A 736 19.01 -19.43 -11.82
N LEU A 737 20.09 -20.18 -12.00
CA LEU A 737 21.20 -19.78 -12.86
C LEU A 737 20.78 -19.68 -14.34
N LYS A 738 19.99 -20.66 -14.81
CA LYS A 738 19.41 -20.64 -16.16
C LYS A 738 18.46 -19.46 -16.35
N ALA A 739 17.53 -19.25 -15.42
CA ALA A 739 16.63 -18.09 -15.48
C ALA A 739 17.38 -16.75 -15.48
N GLN A 740 18.50 -16.64 -14.76
CA GLN A 740 19.35 -15.44 -14.74
C GLN A 740 20.05 -15.20 -16.09
N ALA A 741 20.51 -16.28 -16.75
CA ALA A 741 21.11 -16.21 -18.09
C ALA A 741 20.08 -15.79 -19.16
N GLU A 742 18.88 -16.36 -19.11
CA GLU A 742 17.75 -15.98 -19.99
C GLU A 742 17.33 -14.52 -19.78
N GLN A 743 17.23 -14.07 -18.52
CA GLN A 743 16.94 -12.66 -18.20
C GLN A 743 18.01 -11.70 -18.71
N LEU A 744 19.30 -12.03 -18.55
CA LEU A 744 20.39 -11.20 -19.08
C LEU A 744 20.35 -11.16 -20.61
N LEU A 745 20.17 -12.30 -21.28
CA LEU A 745 20.03 -12.38 -22.73
C LEU A 745 18.88 -11.51 -23.26
N ASN A 746 17.72 -11.56 -22.60
CA ASN A 746 16.56 -10.73 -22.96
C ASN A 746 16.84 -9.25 -22.70
N ALA A 747 17.45 -8.89 -21.56
CA ALA A 747 17.77 -7.50 -21.25
C ALA A 747 18.79 -6.87 -22.20
N ILE A 748 19.78 -7.63 -22.70
CA ILE A 748 20.70 -7.16 -23.75
C ILE A 748 19.92 -6.85 -25.04
N LYS A 749 18.99 -7.73 -25.43
CA LYS A 749 18.18 -7.58 -26.65
C LYS A 749 17.16 -6.43 -26.56
N GLU A 750 16.39 -6.35 -25.47
CA GLU A 750 15.31 -5.37 -25.29
C GLU A 750 15.81 -3.95 -25.02
N ARG A 751 17.00 -3.79 -24.43
CA ARG A 751 17.58 -2.49 -24.08
C ARG A 751 18.54 -1.95 -25.13
N GLU A 752 18.74 -2.68 -26.23
CA GLU A 752 19.66 -2.36 -27.32
C GLU A 752 21.06 -1.98 -26.79
N LEU A 753 21.63 -2.80 -25.88
CA LEU A 753 22.95 -2.54 -25.31
C LEU A 753 24.03 -2.60 -26.40
N GLN A 754 24.88 -1.58 -26.43
CA GLN A 754 25.84 -1.33 -27.51
C GLN A 754 27.21 -1.95 -27.17
N PRO A 755 28.11 -2.21 -28.14
CA PRO A 755 29.39 -2.88 -27.90
C PRO A 755 30.24 -2.25 -26.78
N GLU A 756 30.18 -0.93 -26.60
CA GLU A 756 30.80 -0.19 -25.49
C GLU A 756 30.30 -0.57 -24.08
N ASP A 757 29.08 -1.10 -23.95
CA ASP A 757 28.48 -1.49 -22.67
C ASP A 757 29.06 -2.80 -22.13
N LEU A 758 29.77 -3.62 -22.93
CA LEU A 758 30.24 -4.95 -22.51
C LEU A 758 31.14 -4.90 -21.26
N ALA A 759 31.97 -3.86 -21.13
CA ALA A 759 32.81 -3.65 -19.96
C ALA A 759 31.99 -3.24 -18.72
N ASP A 760 30.97 -2.39 -18.91
CA ASP A 760 30.06 -1.94 -17.85
C ASP A 760 29.16 -3.13 -17.38
N ILE A 761 28.72 -4.01 -18.29
CA ILE A 761 28.02 -5.29 -17.99
C ILE A 761 28.91 -6.21 -17.16
N ALA A 762 30.13 -6.51 -17.64
CA ALA A 762 31.05 -7.42 -16.99
C ALA A 762 31.42 -6.92 -15.58
N TYR A 763 31.75 -5.64 -15.45
CA TYR A 763 32.06 -5.01 -14.17
C TYR A 763 30.88 -5.06 -13.20
N THR A 764 29.68 -4.68 -13.63
CA THR A 764 28.50 -4.69 -12.75
C THR A 764 28.21 -6.09 -12.19
N LEU A 765 28.31 -7.14 -13.02
CA LEU A 765 28.09 -8.51 -12.58
C LEU A 765 29.22 -9.03 -11.67
N GLN A 766 30.45 -8.58 -11.90
CA GLN A 766 31.61 -8.92 -11.07
C GLN A 766 31.55 -8.28 -9.67
N VAL A 767 31.26 -6.97 -9.58
CA VAL A 767 31.39 -6.19 -8.34
C VAL A 767 30.06 -5.71 -7.74
N GLY A 768 28.94 -6.25 -8.22
CA GLY A 768 27.59 -5.84 -7.83
C GLY A 768 26.59 -7.00 -7.70
N ARG A 769 27.07 -8.25 -7.65
CA ARG A 769 26.26 -9.47 -7.42
C ARG A 769 26.99 -10.37 -6.42
N GLU A 770 26.23 -11.03 -5.54
CA GLU A 770 26.81 -11.98 -4.57
C GLU A 770 27.15 -13.31 -5.27
N ALA A 771 28.36 -13.84 -5.05
CA ALA A 771 28.86 -15.03 -5.75
C ALA A 771 28.36 -16.35 -5.11
N MET A 772 27.24 -16.86 -5.61
CA MET A 772 26.48 -17.98 -5.03
C MET A 772 27.06 -19.38 -5.36
N GLY A 773 26.28 -20.44 -5.09
CA GLY A 773 26.72 -21.83 -5.05
C GLY A 773 26.83 -22.54 -6.41
N VAL A 774 26.04 -22.15 -7.39
CA VAL A 774 26.15 -22.59 -8.80
C VAL A 774 26.60 -21.39 -9.62
N ARG A 775 27.63 -21.55 -10.43
CA ARG A 775 28.36 -20.45 -11.09
C ARG A 775 28.55 -20.70 -12.58
N LEU A 776 28.39 -19.65 -13.38
CA LEU A 776 28.68 -19.59 -14.82
C LEU A 776 29.64 -18.42 -15.09
N ALA A 777 30.64 -18.63 -15.92
CA ALA A 777 31.51 -17.56 -16.41
C ALA A 777 31.74 -17.71 -17.92
N CYS A 778 31.54 -16.63 -18.65
CA CYS A 778 31.81 -16.54 -20.09
C CYS A 778 33.00 -15.60 -20.32
N VAL A 779 34.02 -16.05 -21.03
CA VAL A 779 35.07 -15.18 -21.58
C VAL A 779 34.62 -14.74 -22.97
N VAL A 780 34.50 -13.44 -23.21
CA VAL A 780 33.91 -12.86 -24.43
C VAL A 780 34.59 -11.58 -24.88
N THR A 781 34.62 -11.33 -26.18
CA THR A 781 35.15 -10.10 -26.79
C THR A 781 34.07 -9.16 -27.30
N THR A 782 32.87 -9.66 -27.63
CA THR A 782 31.74 -8.83 -28.10
C THR A 782 30.42 -9.18 -27.41
N ILE A 783 29.40 -8.33 -27.59
CA ILE A 783 28.05 -8.58 -27.06
C ILE A 783 27.36 -9.73 -27.80
N GLU A 784 27.57 -9.87 -29.10
CA GLU A 784 27.00 -10.95 -29.91
C GLU A 784 27.54 -12.31 -29.46
N GLU A 785 28.83 -12.38 -29.13
CA GLU A 785 29.47 -13.56 -28.57
C GLU A 785 28.89 -13.94 -27.19
N LEU A 786 28.58 -12.93 -26.36
CA LEU A 786 27.88 -13.13 -25.09
C LEU A 786 26.44 -13.62 -25.31
N GLN A 787 25.72 -13.06 -26.28
CA GLN A 787 24.36 -13.49 -26.61
C GLN A 787 24.32 -14.96 -27.07
N ASP A 788 25.23 -15.38 -27.96
CA ASP A 788 25.35 -16.78 -28.40
C ASP A 788 25.62 -17.72 -27.21
N LYS A 789 26.63 -17.40 -26.40
CA LYS A 789 27.02 -18.22 -25.24
C LYS A 789 25.90 -18.35 -24.20
N LEU A 790 25.20 -17.25 -23.88
CA LEU A 790 24.03 -17.29 -22.99
C LEU A 790 22.87 -18.10 -23.58
N GLN A 791 22.62 -17.97 -24.90
CA GLN A 791 21.56 -18.72 -25.59
C GLN A 791 21.84 -20.23 -25.63
N ARG A 792 23.08 -20.63 -25.93
CA ARG A 792 23.52 -22.04 -25.97
C ARG A 792 23.54 -22.68 -24.59
N PHE A 793 24.01 -21.96 -23.57
CA PHE A 793 23.87 -22.38 -22.17
C PHE A 793 22.40 -22.59 -21.78
N SER A 794 21.52 -21.64 -22.12
CA SER A 794 20.08 -21.74 -21.83
C SER A 794 19.41 -22.89 -22.59
N ALA A 795 19.89 -23.23 -23.78
CA ALA A 795 19.46 -24.41 -24.54
C ALA A 795 19.92 -25.75 -23.94
N GLY A 796 20.82 -25.74 -22.93
CA GLY A 796 21.30 -26.94 -22.24
C GLY A 796 22.50 -27.63 -22.90
N GLU A 797 23.26 -26.93 -23.74
CA GLU A 797 24.46 -27.49 -24.38
C GLU A 797 25.60 -27.67 -23.36
N GLU A 798 26.14 -28.90 -23.23
CA GLU A 798 27.09 -29.24 -22.17
C GLU A 798 28.51 -28.67 -22.36
N SER A 799 28.91 -28.34 -23.60
CA SER A 799 30.29 -27.98 -23.95
C SER A 799 30.35 -26.80 -24.92
N VAL A 800 30.09 -25.60 -24.41
CA VAL A 800 30.28 -24.34 -25.14
C VAL A 800 31.70 -23.81 -24.89
N GLU A 801 32.42 -23.47 -25.96
CA GLU A 801 33.79 -22.93 -25.87
C GLU A 801 33.83 -21.63 -25.06
N ASP A 802 34.84 -21.48 -24.20
CA ASP A 802 35.01 -20.32 -23.29
C ASP A 802 33.83 -20.02 -22.35
N VAL A 803 32.98 -21.02 -22.11
CA VAL A 803 31.95 -21.03 -21.06
C VAL A 803 32.36 -22.03 -19.97
N TYR A 804 32.41 -21.56 -18.73
CA TYR A 804 32.82 -22.31 -17.57
C TYR A 804 31.65 -22.44 -16.60
N ARG A 805 31.40 -23.64 -16.07
CA ARG A 805 30.31 -23.93 -15.13
C ARG A 805 30.85 -24.72 -13.94
N GLY A 806 30.31 -24.47 -12.74
CA GLY A 806 30.70 -25.22 -11.55
C GLY A 806 29.72 -25.09 -10.38
N GLU A 807 29.75 -26.09 -9.50
CA GLU A 807 29.03 -26.08 -8.22
C GLU A 807 30.05 -26.10 -7.06
N VAL A 808 29.94 -25.12 -6.15
CA VAL A 808 30.90 -24.92 -5.05
C VAL A 808 30.88 -26.09 -4.05
N LYS A 809 29.72 -26.68 -3.78
CA LYS A 809 29.58 -27.79 -2.81
C LYS A 809 30.41 -29.01 -3.21
N ARG A 810 30.46 -29.36 -4.50
CA ARG A 810 31.20 -30.53 -5.02
C ARG A 810 32.72 -30.38 -4.95
N ASN A 811 33.21 -29.14 -4.88
CA ASN A 811 34.64 -28.81 -4.94
C ASN A 811 35.21 -28.34 -3.59
N LYS A 812 34.39 -28.34 -2.52
CA LYS A 812 34.71 -27.67 -1.25
C LYS A 812 35.97 -28.22 -0.57
N GLU A 813 36.10 -29.55 -0.48
CA GLU A 813 37.24 -30.23 0.16
C GLU A 813 38.57 -29.93 -0.54
N ALA A 814 38.58 -29.85 -1.88
CA ALA A 814 39.76 -29.48 -2.64
C ALA A 814 40.15 -28.01 -2.44
N LEU A 815 39.17 -27.11 -2.22
CA LEU A 815 39.39 -25.66 -2.13
C LEU A 815 39.77 -25.15 -0.74
N GLU A 816 39.43 -25.83 0.35
CA GLU A 816 39.88 -25.39 1.69
C GLU A 816 41.40 -25.51 1.85
N VAL A 817 42.02 -26.48 1.18
CA VAL A 817 43.50 -26.62 1.08
C VAL A 817 44.14 -25.40 0.38
N PHE A 818 43.46 -24.81 -0.59
CA PHE A 818 43.96 -23.68 -1.39
C PHE A 818 43.70 -22.30 -0.76
N ARG A 819 42.68 -22.15 0.09
CA ARG A 819 42.30 -20.84 0.66
C ARG A 819 43.24 -20.33 1.75
N ALA A 820 44.05 -21.20 2.35
CA ALA A 820 44.98 -20.86 3.43
C ALA A 820 46.39 -20.48 2.93
N ASP A 821 46.61 -20.43 1.61
CA ASP A 821 47.93 -20.27 0.99
C ASP A 821 48.15 -18.84 0.47
N GLU A 822 49.08 -18.11 1.08
CA GLU A 822 49.49 -16.77 0.64
C GLU A 822 50.15 -16.79 -0.76
N GLU A 823 50.82 -17.88 -1.15
CA GLU A 823 51.43 -18.00 -2.48
C GLU A 823 50.37 -18.06 -3.58
N LEU A 824 49.18 -18.60 -3.30
CA LEU A 824 48.08 -18.64 -4.25
C LEU A 824 47.48 -17.24 -4.49
N GLN A 825 47.36 -16.41 -3.45
CA GLN A 825 46.90 -15.03 -3.61
C GLN A 825 47.89 -14.22 -4.47
N GLU A 826 49.20 -14.35 -4.22
CA GLU A 826 50.20 -13.78 -5.11
C GLU A 826 50.10 -14.32 -6.55
N ALA A 827 49.80 -15.61 -6.72
CA ALA A 827 49.64 -16.22 -8.03
C ALA A 827 48.42 -15.66 -8.79
N ILE A 828 47.29 -15.40 -8.12
CA ILE A 828 46.10 -14.74 -8.69
C ILE A 828 46.47 -13.36 -9.22
N VAL A 829 47.13 -12.52 -8.41
CA VAL A 829 47.59 -11.17 -8.83
C VAL A 829 48.50 -11.27 -10.06
N LYS A 830 49.47 -12.19 -10.03
CA LYS A 830 50.38 -12.46 -11.17
C LYS A 830 49.66 -13.02 -12.39
N TRP A 831 48.51 -13.67 -12.25
CA TRP A 831 47.68 -14.17 -13.36
C TRP A 831 46.81 -13.10 -13.98
N ILE A 832 46.23 -12.21 -13.16
CA ILE A 832 45.51 -11.01 -13.61
C ILE A 832 46.46 -10.13 -14.43
N GLN A 833 47.63 -9.78 -13.89
CA GLN A 833 48.66 -8.99 -14.58
C GLN A 833 49.16 -9.63 -15.89
N ARG A 834 49.08 -10.96 -16.01
CA ARG A 834 49.49 -11.73 -17.20
C ARG A 834 48.33 -12.11 -18.12
N GLY A 835 47.12 -11.59 -17.89
CA GLY A 835 45.93 -11.85 -18.72
C GLY A 835 45.49 -13.32 -18.77
N LYS A 836 45.74 -14.12 -17.72
CA LYS A 836 45.40 -15.56 -17.71
C LYS A 836 43.93 -15.83 -17.34
N LEU A 837 43.02 -15.18 -18.06
CA LEU A 837 41.58 -15.13 -17.76
C LEU A 837 40.95 -16.51 -17.58
N HIS A 838 41.20 -17.44 -18.50
CA HIS A 838 40.70 -18.83 -18.44
C HIS A 838 41.04 -19.57 -17.13
N LYS A 839 42.18 -19.27 -16.49
CA LYS A 839 42.53 -19.85 -15.18
C LYS A 839 41.77 -19.23 -14.02
N LEU A 840 41.46 -17.94 -14.12
CA LEU A 840 40.71 -17.22 -13.09
C LEU A 840 39.25 -17.71 -13.07
N VAL A 841 38.61 -17.82 -14.24
CA VAL A 841 37.23 -18.30 -14.35
C VAL A 841 37.08 -19.76 -13.93
N ASP A 842 37.99 -20.65 -14.33
CA ASP A 842 37.99 -22.07 -13.93
C ASP A 842 38.04 -22.26 -12.40
N LEU A 843 38.85 -21.45 -11.70
CA LEU A 843 38.92 -21.49 -10.23
C LEU A 843 37.72 -20.80 -9.57
N TRP A 844 37.22 -19.72 -10.16
CA TRP A 844 36.05 -19.00 -9.63
C TRP A 844 34.79 -19.87 -9.69
N VAL A 845 34.51 -20.56 -10.81
CA VAL A 845 33.32 -21.43 -10.91
C VAL A 845 33.40 -22.63 -9.96
N LYS A 846 34.60 -23.08 -9.60
CA LYS A 846 34.82 -24.13 -8.59
C LYS A 846 34.56 -23.64 -7.16
N GLY A 847 34.65 -22.33 -6.90
CA GLY A 847 34.34 -21.74 -5.59
C GLY A 847 35.42 -20.87 -4.97
N LEU A 848 36.47 -20.53 -5.71
CA LEU A 848 37.43 -19.50 -5.27
C LEU A 848 36.76 -18.12 -5.23
N THR A 849 37.18 -17.27 -4.30
CA THR A 849 36.79 -15.86 -4.25
C THR A 849 37.84 -15.05 -5.01
N ILE A 850 37.40 -14.15 -5.90
CA ILE A 850 38.28 -13.27 -6.66
C ILE A 850 37.86 -11.83 -6.37
N ASP A 851 38.82 -10.98 -6.00
CA ASP A 851 38.62 -9.53 -5.98
C ASP A 851 38.71 -8.99 -7.41
N TRP A 852 37.57 -8.91 -8.07
CA TRP A 852 37.46 -8.46 -9.44
C TRP A 852 37.93 -7.02 -9.66
N ARG A 853 38.02 -6.18 -8.60
CA ARG A 853 38.51 -4.80 -8.73
C ARG A 853 39.94 -4.74 -9.27
N GLN A 854 40.73 -5.76 -8.96
CA GLN A 854 42.13 -5.88 -9.41
C GLN A 854 42.26 -6.20 -10.90
N LEU A 855 41.18 -6.65 -11.55
CA LEU A 855 41.13 -6.87 -13.01
C LEU A 855 41.07 -5.54 -13.80
N HIS A 856 40.59 -4.48 -13.15
CA HIS A 856 40.38 -3.17 -13.76
C HIS A 856 41.51 -2.20 -13.42
N GLY A 857 41.77 -1.24 -14.31
CA GLY A 857 42.82 -0.23 -14.12
C GLY A 857 42.35 0.97 -13.30
N GLU A 858 43.13 2.05 -13.30
CA GLU A 858 42.79 3.31 -12.62
C GLU A 858 41.47 3.94 -13.10
N VAL A 859 41.04 3.64 -14.34
CA VAL A 859 39.75 4.08 -14.88
C VAL A 859 38.78 2.91 -14.86
N LEU A 860 37.80 2.97 -13.95
CA LEU A 860 36.80 1.92 -13.78
C LEU A 860 35.65 2.05 -14.82
N PRO A 861 35.11 0.91 -15.30
CA PRO A 861 33.79 0.84 -15.93
C PRO A 861 32.70 1.35 -14.97
N ARG A 862 31.52 1.67 -15.49
CA ARG A 862 30.38 2.14 -14.68
C ARG A 862 29.55 0.96 -14.17
N ARG A 863 28.86 1.19 -13.06
CA ARG A 863 27.71 0.35 -12.67
C ARG A 863 26.53 0.71 -13.57
N ILE A 864 25.83 -0.29 -14.09
CA ILE A 864 24.63 -0.12 -14.92
C ILE A 864 23.48 -1.00 -14.42
N SER A 865 22.23 -0.57 -14.63
CA SER A 865 21.07 -1.44 -14.38
C SER A 865 21.18 -2.74 -15.18
N LEU A 866 21.18 -3.87 -14.49
CA LEU A 866 21.05 -5.21 -15.07
C LEU A 866 19.90 -5.96 -14.39
N PRO A 867 19.37 -7.05 -14.97
CA PRO A 867 18.39 -7.89 -14.28
C PRO A 867 18.83 -8.27 -12.86
N ALA A 868 17.86 -8.25 -11.95
CA ALA A 868 18.03 -8.69 -10.57
C ALA A 868 17.78 -10.20 -10.45
N TYR A 869 18.15 -10.77 -9.30
CA TYR A 869 18.07 -12.19 -9.02
C TYR A 869 16.65 -12.78 -9.23
N PRO A 870 16.51 -13.87 -10.00
CA PRO A 870 15.20 -14.48 -10.27
C PRO A 870 14.71 -15.36 -9.12
N PHE A 871 14.29 -14.80 -7.99
CA PHE A 871 13.81 -15.55 -6.81
C PHE A 871 12.92 -16.77 -7.12
N ALA A 872 13.03 -17.81 -6.30
CA ALA A 872 12.07 -18.91 -6.31
C ALA A 872 10.64 -18.39 -6.05
N ARG A 873 9.65 -19.02 -6.68
CA ARG A 873 8.23 -18.61 -6.67
C ARG A 873 7.38 -19.60 -5.89
N GLU A 874 7.83 -19.94 -4.69
CA GLU A 874 7.12 -20.84 -3.78
C GLU A 874 5.96 -20.10 -3.11
N ARG A 875 4.81 -20.76 -2.95
CA ARG A 875 3.59 -20.17 -2.37
C ARG A 875 3.61 -20.21 -0.84
N TYR A 876 3.42 -19.05 -0.22
CA TYR A 876 3.28 -18.87 1.23
C TYR A 876 2.08 -17.97 1.54
N TRP A 877 0.98 -18.56 2.03
CA TRP A 877 -0.27 -17.84 2.31
C TRP A 877 -0.97 -18.35 3.57
N ALA A 878 -1.26 -17.47 4.52
CA ALA A 878 -1.86 -17.88 5.80
C ALA A 878 -3.34 -18.32 5.66
N ALA A 879 -4.07 -17.80 4.67
CA ALA A 879 -5.46 -18.19 4.46
C ALA A 879 -5.62 -19.65 4.01
N ASP A 880 -4.58 -20.26 3.43
CA ASP A 880 -4.64 -21.67 3.00
C ASP A 880 -4.77 -22.61 4.22
N HIS A 881 -4.17 -22.26 5.37
CA HIS A 881 -4.37 -22.97 6.64
C HIS A 881 -5.74 -22.73 7.26
N LEU A 882 -6.40 -21.61 6.95
CA LEU A 882 -7.79 -21.36 7.34
C LEU A 882 -8.74 -22.15 6.44
N ASP A 883 -8.65 -22.04 5.12
CA ASP A 883 -9.62 -22.66 4.20
C ASP A 883 -9.51 -24.19 4.18
N ALA A 884 -8.31 -24.77 4.28
CA ALA A 884 -8.13 -26.21 4.46
C ALA A 884 -8.83 -26.76 5.71
N ASN A 885 -9.08 -25.91 6.72
CA ASN A 885 -9.75 -26.24 7.97
C ASN A 885 -11.15 -25.59 8.13
N LEU A 886 -11.55 -24.64 7.28
CA LEU A 886 -12.91 -24.07 7.19
C LEU A 886 -13.83 -24.97 6.38
N VAL A 887 -13.27 -25.73 5.42
CA VAL A 887 -13.94 -26.88 4.82
C VAL A 887 -14.26 -27.93 5.90
N LEU A 888 -13.40 -28.10 6.92
CA LEU A 888 -13.65 -28.98 8.07
C LEU A 888 -14.63 -28.38 9.11
N SER A 889 -14.63 -27.06 9.33
CA SER A 889 -15.43 -26.41 10.40
C SER A 889 -16.77 -25.83 9.95
N ARG A 890 -17.07 -25.70 8.64
CA ARG A 890 -18.44 -25.43 8.16
C ARG A 890 -19.43 -26.58 8.36
N GLY A 891 -18.97 -27.76 8.79
CA GLY A 891 -19.82 -28.85 9.28
C GLY A 891 -20.27 -28.72 10.74
N GLN A 892 -19.72 -27.77 11.52
CA GLN A 892 -19.96 -27.68 12.97
C GLN A 892 -21.12 -26.75 13.33
N GLY A 893 -22.34 -27.18 13.00
CA GLY A 893 -23.57 -26.69 13.61
C GLY A 893 -24.11 -27.70 14.64
N ALA A 894 -23.83 -27.46 15.91
CA ALA A 894 -24.27 -28.24 17.09
C ALA A 894 -23.69 -29.67 17.25
N GLY A 895 -23.27 -30.00 18.49
CA GLY A 895 -22.88 -31.34 18.91
C GLY A 895 -21.38 -31.50 19.19
N ALA A 896 -20.98 -31.39 20.46
CA ALA A 896 -19.60 -31.62 20.86
C ALA A 896 -19.25 -33.12 20.84
N ALA A 897 -18.36 -33.52 19.93
CA ALA A 897 -17.61 -34.77 19.98
C ALA A 897 -16.22 -34.53 19.36
N GLN A 898 -15.17 -35.04 20.02
CA GLN A 898 -13.77 -34.85 19.63
C GLN A 898 -13.51 -35.45 18.24
N LEU A 899 -12.85 -34.69 17.35
CA LEU A 899 -12.46 -35.18 16.02
C LEU A 899 -10.97 -34.94 15.73
N HIS A 900 -10.28 -36.04 15.44
CA HIS A 900 -8.92 -36.05 14.90
C HIS A 900 -8.91 -35.57 13.43
N PRO A 901 -7.75 -35.14 12.89
CA PRO A 901 -7.61 -34.83 11.47
C PRO A 901 -8.01 -36.02 10.59
N SER A 902 -8.83 -35.76 9.58
CA SER A 902 -9.38 -36.75 8.65
C SER A 902 -8.27 -37.35 7.77
N LEU A 903 -8.22 -38.68 7.63
CA LEU A 903 -7.20 -39.36 6.79
C LEU A 903 -7.45 -39.14 5.28
N HIS A 904 -8.70 -38.97 4.88
CA HIS A 904 -9.17 -38.74 3.50
C HIS A 904 -10.66 -38.31 3.53
N PRO A 905 -11.20 -37.54 2.56
CA PRO A 905 -12.62 -37.12 2.55
C PRO A 905 -13.64 -38.26 2.73
N LEU A 906 -13.30 -39.48 2.29
CA LEU A 906 -14.12 -40.69 2.45
C LEU A 906 -13.68 -41.63 3.58
N VAL A 907 -12.49 -41.44 4.17
CA VAL A 907 -11.95 -42.28 5.27
C VAL A 907 -11.52 -41.35 6.40
N HIS A 908 -12.40 -41.11 7.38
CA HIS A 908 -12.14 -40.06 8.36
C HIS A 908 -11.14 -40.48 9.43
N ARG A 909 -11.32 -41.66 10.04
CA ARG A 909 -10.48 -42.11 11.15
C ARG A 909 -10.18 -43.60 11.09
N ASN A 910 -8.99 -43.97 11.54
CA ASN A 910 -8.68 -45.36 11.88
C ASN A 910 -9.33 -45.68 13.23
N THR A 911 -10.13 -46.74 13.28
CA THR A 911 -10.87 -47.25 14.44
C THR A 911 -10.60 -48.74 14.67
N SER A 912 -9.42 -49.20 14.25
CA SER A 912 -8.95 -50.56 14.46
C SER A 912 -8.67 -50.81 15.94
N ASP A 913 -8.93 -52.03 16.39
CA ASP A 913 -8.56 -52.51 17.72
C ASP A 913 -7.79 -53.84 17.61
N LEU A 914 -7.81 -54.68 18.65
CA LEU A 914 -7.15 -55.99 18.62
C LEU A 914 -8.00 -57.09 17.93
N ASN A 915 -9.25 -56.79 17.56
CA ASN A 915 -10.20 -57.72 16.97
C ASN A 915 -10.38 -57.47 15.47
N GLU A 916 -10.37 -56.20 15.03
CA GLU A 916 -10.70 -55.80 13.66
C GLU A 916 -9.78 -54.67 13.15
N GLN A 917 -9.27 -54.80 11.92
CA GLN A 917 -8.68 -53.67 11.19
C GLN A 917 -9.82 -52.87 10.55
N ARG A 918 -10.17 -51.73 11.13
CA ARG A 918 -11.36 -50.95 10.80
C ARG A 918 -11.07 -49.47 10.60
N TYR A 919 -11.72 -48.85 9.62
CA TYR A 919 -11.82 -47.39 9.50
C TYR A 919 -13.28 -46.95 9.57
N SER A 920 -13.52 -45.72 10.05
CA SER A 920 -14.86 -45.17 10.20
C SER A 920 -14.95 -43.75 9.64
N SER A 921 -16.09 -43.44 9.02
CA SER A 921 -16.44 -42.14 8.46
C SER A 921 -17.88 -41.77 8.82
N ARG A 922 -18.10 -40.54 9.28
CA ARG A 922 -19.45 -40.02 9.54
C ARG A 922 -19.85 -39.04 8.45
N PHE A 923 -20.81 -39.42 7.63
CA PHE A 923 -21.33 -38.58 6.56
C PHE A 923 -22.54 -37.78 7.04
N THR A 924 -22.58 -36.49 6.68
CA THR A 924 -23.62 -35.53 7.05
C THR A 924 -24.70 -35.37 5.96
N GLY A 925 -24.44 -35.88 4.75
CA GLY A 925 -25.30 -35.65 3.60
C GLY A 925 -25.18 -34.22 3.04
N GLN A 926 -24.10 -33.50 3.36
CA GLN A 926 -23.78 -32.16 2.82
C GLN A 926 -22.49 -32.17 1.99
N GLU A 927 -21.75 -33.28 2.01
CA GLU A 927 -20.61 -33.56 1.15
C GLU A 927 -21.06 -33.47 -0.32
N PHE A 928 -20.22 -32.94 -1.23
CA PHE A 928 -20.63 -32.69 -2.62
C PHE A 928 -21.19 -33.95 -3.30
N PHE A 929 -20.54 -35.10 -3.08
CA PHE A 929 -20.91 -36.39 -3.64
C PHE A 929 -22.16 -37.03 -3.01
N LEU A 930 -22.71 -36.45 -1.94
CA LEU A 930 -23.96 -36.89 -1.30
C LEU A 930 -25.11 -35.90 -1.53
N LYS A 931 -24.83 -34.61 -1.38
CA LYS A 931 -25.78 -33.51 -1.60
C LYS A 931 -26.29 -33.49 -3.04
N ASP A 932 -25.38 -33.69 -4.00
CA ASP A 932 -25.69 -33.63 -5.43
C ASP A 932 -25.93 -35.04 -6.04
N HIS A 933 -25.97 -36.11 -5.23
CA HIS A 933 -26.29 -37.47 -5.67
C HIS A 933 -27.62 -37.95 -5.06
N LEU A 934 -28.72 -37.46 -5.61
CA LEU A 934 -30.07 -37.77 -5.15
C LEU A 934 -30.69 -38.91 -5.97
N VAL A 935 -31.04 -40.01 -5.30
CA VAL A 935 -31.72 -41.18 -5.89
C VAL A 935 -33.09 -41.31 -5.23
N GLN A 936 -34.16 -41.21 -6.02
CA GLN A 936 -35.55 -41.15 -5.53
C GLN A 936 -35.77 -40.09 -4.44
N GLY A 937 -35.06 -38.96 -4.53
CA GLY A 937 -35.09 -37.87 -3.55
C GLY A 937 -34.24 -38.10 -2.29
N GLN A 938 -33.59 -39.27 -2.14
CA GLN A 938 -32.72 -39.58 -1.02
C GLN A 938 -31.24 -39.36 -1.37
N LYS A 939 -30.45 -38.89 -0.41
CA LYS A 939 -28.99 -38.76 -0.55
C LYS A 939 -28.36 -40.14 -0.42
N VAL A 940 -27.78 -40.66 -1.49
CA VAL A 940 -27.18 -42.01 -1.51
C VAL A 940 -25.70 -41.90 -1.78
N LEU A 941 -24.84 -42.57 -1.02
CA LEU A 941 -23.39 -42.55 -1.28
C LEU A 941 -23.10 -43.23 -2.63
N PRO A 942 -22.47 -42.54 -3.61
CA PRO A 942 -22.21 -43.10 -4.93
C PRO A 942 -21.41 -44.42 -4.85
N GLY A 943 -21.67 -45.34 -5.77
CA GLY A 943 -20.90 -46.59 -5.85
C GLY A 943 -19.40 -46.34 -6.05
N VAL A 944 -19.03 -45.32 -6.84
CA VAL A 944 -17.64 -44.89 -7.04
C VAL A 944 -16.98 -44.37 -5.75
N ALA A 945 -17.73 -43.65 -4.91
CA ALA A 945 -17.22 -43.20 -3.61
C ALA A 945 -16.95 -44.38 -2.66
N GLN A 946 -17.76 -45.44 -2.71
CA GLN A 946 -17.50 -46.67 -1.96
C GLN A 946 -16.23 -47.40 -2.47
N LEU A 947 -15.97 -47.39 -3.79
CA LEU A 947 -14.72 -47.93 -4.36
C LEU A 947 -13.50 -47.12 -3.91
N GLU A 948 -13.57 -45.78 -3.91
CA GLU A 948 -12.48 -44.93 -3.44
C GLU A 948 -12.23 -45.05 -1.93
N LEU A 949 -13.31 -45.22 -1.15
CA LEU A 949 -13.25 -45.52 0.29
C LEU A 949 -12.48 -46.84 0.53
N ALA A 950 -12.84 -47.91 -0.19
CA ALA A 950 -12.15 -49.20 -0.12
C ALA A 950 -10.68 -49.11 -0.58
N ARG A 951 -10.43 -48.48 -1.73
CA ARG A 951 -9.07 -48.23 -2.26
C ARG A 951 -8.20 -47.52 -1.22
N THR A 952 -8.73 -46.47 -0.61
CA THR A 952 -8.02 -45.64 0.36
C THR A 952 -7.75 -46.38 1.66
N ALA A 953 -8.75 -47.05 2.24
CA ALA A 953 -8.58 -47.82 3.47
C ALA A 953 -7.51 -48.92 3.31
N VAL A 954 -7.50 -49.61 2.17
CA VAL A 954 -6.48 -50.62 1.83
C VAL A 954 -5.10 -50.00 1.65
N SER A 955 -4.96 -48.88 0.92
CA SER A 955 -3.68 -48.17 0.80
C SER A 955 -3.13 -47.71 2.16
N GLN A 956 -3.99 -47.21 3.05
CA GLN A 956 -3.64 -46.79 4.41
C GLN A 956 -3.20 -47.98 5.28
N ALA A 957 -3.92 -49.11 5.23
CA ALA A 957 -3.60 -50.31 6.00
C ALA A 957 -2.29 -50.97 5.54
N LEU A 958 -1.97 -50.90 4.24
CA LEU A 958 -0.74 -51.45 3.67
C LEU A 958 0.45 -50.47 3.69
N GLY A 959 0.27 -49.24 4.17
CA GLY A 959 1.33 -48.23 4.28
C GLY A 959 1.92 -47.75 2.94
N VAL A 960 1.21 -47.93 1.83
CA VAL A 960 1.70 -47.62 0.49
C VAL A 960 1.58 -46.13 0.21
N GLN A 961 2.69 -45.40 0.31
CA GLN A 961 2.76 -44.02 -0.18
C GLN A 961 2.70 -43.98 -1.71
N ALA A 962 2.13 -42.90 -2.25
CA ALA A 962 1.50 -42.82 -3.58
C ALA A 962 2.43 -42.82 -4.81
N VAL A 963 3.48 -43.65 -4.84
CA VAL A 963 4.40 -43.76 -5.97
C VAL A 963 4.51 -45.22 -6.44
N GLY A 964 4.00 -45.49 -7.65
CA GLY A 964 4.35 -46.66 -8.47
C GLY A 964 3.46 -47.91 -8.37
N HIS A 965 2.54 -48.01 -7.40
CA HIS A 965 1.70 -49.19 -7.19
C HIS A 965 0.21 -48.84 -7.23
N GLY A 966 -0.57 -49.55 -8.05
CA GLY A 966 -2.02 -49.41 -8.11
C GLY A 966 -2.73 -50.37 -7.14
N VAL A 967 -4.00 -50.08 -6.81
CA VAL A 967 -4.88 -51.02 -6.09
C VAL A 967 -5.90 -51.57 -7.08
N GLN A 968 -5.93 -52.88 -7.26
CA GLN A 968 -6.95 -53.57 -8.05
C GLN A 968 -8.09 -54.02 -7.13
N LEU A 969 -9.30 -53.53 -7.38
CA LEU A 969 -10.52 -54.00 -6.72
C LEU A 969 -11.15 -55.12 -7.56
N GLN A 970 -11.53 -56.23 -6.93
CA GLN A 970 -12.05 -57.44 -7.55
C GLN A 970 -13.32 -57.92 -6.84
N GLY A 971 -14.28 -58.43 -7.62
CA GLY A 971 -15.48 -59.07 -7.09
C GLY A 971 -16.35 -58.19 -6.19
N VAL A 972 -16.39 -56.88 -6.44
CA VAL A 972 -17.14 -55.93 -5.63
C VAL A 972 -18.65 -56.12 -5.84
N VAL A 973 -19.37 -56.31 -4.73
CA VAL A 973 -20.83 -56.47 -4.69
C VAL A 973 -21.43 -55.31 -3.91
N PHE A 974 -22.34 -54.56 -4.53
CA PHE A 974 -23.15 -53.55 -3.85
C PHE A 974 -24.46 -54.21 -3.37
N ALA A 975 -24.50 -54.59 -2.10
CA ALA A 975 -25.61 -55.32 -1.48
C ALA A 975 -26.80 -54.41 -1.13
N ARG A 976 -26.53 -53.22 -0.58
CA ARG A 976 -27.55 -52.24 -0.15
C ARG A 976 -27.05 -50.80 -0.33
N PRO A 977 -27.91 -49.85 -0.75
CA PRO A 977 -27.51 -48.44 -0.82
C PRO A 977 -27.18 -47.88 0.57
N VAL A 978 -26.15 -47.04 0.64
CA VAL A 978 -25.83 -46.24 1.83
C VAL A 978 -26.68 -44.97 1.74
N VAL A 979 -27.79 -44.92 2.47
CA VAL A 979 -28.72 -43.78 2.47
C VAL A 979 -28.42 -42.87 3.67
N VAL A 980 -28.05 -41.62 3.41
CA VAL A 980 -27.68 -40.66 4.48
C VAL A 980 -28.85 -39.73 4.77
N GLY A 981 -29.49 -39.93 5.92
CA GLY A 981 -30.55 -39.05 6.43
C GLY A 981 -30.03 -37.74 7.02
N ASP A 982 -30.93 -36.87 7.48
CA ASP A 982 -30.58 -35.53 7.98
C ASP A 982 -29.79 -35.53 9.31
N GLU A 983 -29.80 -36.63 10.08
CA GLU A 983 -28.97 -36.82 11.28
C GLU A 983 -27.53 -37.30 10.96
N GLY A 984 -27.26 -37.54 9.66
CA GLY A 984 -26.06 -38.20 9.17
C GLY A 984 -26.09 -39.72 9.34
N LEU A 985 -25.05 -40.39 8.84
CA LEU A 985 -24.83 -41.83 8.97
C LEU A 985 -23.35 -42.09 9.24
N GLU A 986 -23.06 -42.97 10.19
CA GLU A 986 -21.72 -43.51 10.39
C GLU A 986 -21.56 -44.79 9.57
N VAL A 987 -20.47 -44.85 8.80
CA VAL A 987 -20.13 -45.94 7.88
C VAL A 987 -18.74 -46.43 8.23
N HIS A 988 -18.61 -47.74 8.34
CA HIS A 988 -17.39 -48.44 8.67
C HIS A 988 -16.86 -49.20 7.44
N ILE A 989 -15.57 -49.49 7.44
CA ILE A 989 -14.96 -50.47 6.55
C ILE A 989 -14.06 -51.42 7.34
N ALA A 990 -14.43 -52.70 7.36
CA ALA A 990 -13.59 -53.81 7.81
C ALA A 990 -12.56 -54.17 6.73
N LEU A 991 -11.36 -54.57 7.14
CA LEU A 991 -10.32 -55.13 6.28
C LEU A 991 -9.81 -56.46 6.85
N GLU A 992 -9.90 -57.55 6.09
CA GLU A 992 -9.38 -58.87 6.49
C GLU A 992 -8.27 -59.35 5.52
N PRO A 993 -7.02 -59.55 5.99
CA PRO A 993 -5.96 -60.09 5.15
C PRO A 993 -6.19 -61.58 4.84
N GLN A 994 -6.25 -61.92 3.56
CA GLN A 994 -6.45 -63.28 3.06
C GLN A 994 -5.11 -63.98 2.82
N ALA A 995 -5.07 -65.31 2.98
CA ALA A 995 -3.88 -66.13 2.72
C ALA A 995 -3.35 -66.04 1.26
N SER A 996 -4.15 -65.52 0.33
CA SER A 996 -3.75 -65.26 -1.07
C SER A 996 -3.00 -63.93 -1.27
N GLY A 997 -2.76 -63.14 -0.22
CA GLY A 997 -2.20 -61.79 -0.32
C GLY A 997 -3.19 -60.72 -0.77
N ALA A 998 -4.49 -61.06 -0.90
CA ALA A 998 -5.56 -60.10 -1.07
C ALA A 998 -6.06 -59.59 0.28
N VAL A 999 -6.66 -58.40 0.30
CA VAL A 999 -7.39 -57.86 1.45
C VAL A 999 -8.87 -57.94 1.12
N ALA A 1000 -9.65 -58.73 1.86
CA ALA A 1000 -11.11 -58.65 1.79
C ALA A 1000 -11.57 -57.37 2.49
N PHE A 1001 -12.62 -56.73 1.99
CA PHE A 1001 -13.19 -55.55 2.62
C PHE A 1001 -14.72 -55.63 2.64
N GLU A 1002 -15.31 -55.10 3.71
CA GLU A 1002 -16.76 -54.97 3.88
C GLU A 1002 -17.08 -53.57 4.39
N ILE A 1003 -17.95 -52.85 3.68
CA ILE A 1003 -18.44 -51.51 4.02
C ILE A 1003 -19.83 -51.68 4.62
N TYR A 1004 -20.00 -51.25 5.88
CA TYR A 1004 -21.23 -51.47 6.66
C TYR A 1004 -21.61 -50.24 7.48
N SER A 1005 -22.83 -50.23 8.04
CA SER A 1005 -23.26 -49.27 9.06
C SER A 1005 -23.99 -50.00 10.20
N GLY A 1006 -24.10 -49.35 11.36
CA GLY A 1006 -24.59 -49.98 12.59
C GLY A 1006 -23.48 -50.71 13.37
N GLU A 1007 -23.81 -51.19 14.57
CA GLU A 1007 -22.92 -51.97 15.43
C GLU A 1007 -23.64 -53.22 15.97
N GLY A 1008 -22.94 -54.36 16.07
CA GLY A 1008 -23.47 -55.56 16.70
C GLY A 1008 -24.58 -56.24 15.89
N GLU A 1009 -25.74 -56.49 16.52
CA GLU A 1009 -26.86 -57.20 15.87
C GLU A 1009 -27.61 -56.37 14.81
N ASP A 1010 -27.42 -55.04 14.81
CA ASP A 1010 -28.04 -54.10 13.86
C ASP A 1010 -27.15 -53.78 12.64
N GLU A 1011 -26.08 -54.56 12.42
CA GLU A 1011 -25.13 -54.33 11.32
C GLU A 1011 -25.75 -54.52 9.93
N VAL A 1012 -25.49 -53.57 9.04
CA VAL A 1012 -25.95 -53.57 7.65
C VAL A 1012 -24.77 -53.44 6.68
N VAL A 1013 -24.35 -54.55 6.08
CA VAL A 1013 -23.39 -54.55 4.97
C VAL A 1013 -24.02 -53.89 3.73
N HIS A 1014 -23.34 -52.87 3.21
CA HIS A 1014 -23.71 -52.10 2.04
C HIS A 1014 -22.96 -52.54 0.78
N SER A 1015 -21.65 -52.78 0.89
CA SER A 1015 -20.85 -53.37 -0.17
C SER A 1015 -19.67 -54.16 0.36
N GLN A 1016 -19.18 -55.11 -0.41
CA GLN A 1016 -18.06 -55.97 -0.05
C GLN A 1016 -17.25 -56.36 -1.28
N GLY A 1017 -15.98 -56.71 -1.11
CA GLY A 1017 -15.13 -57.12 -2.21
C GLY A 1017 -13.73 -57.55 -1.76
N ARG A 1018 -12.80 -57.60 -2.72
CA ARG A 1018 -11.38 -57.85 -2.46
C ARG A 1018 -10.52 -56.79 -3.13
N ALA A 1019 -9.42 -56.46 -2.49
CA ALA A 1019 -8.40 -55.56 -3.00
C ALA A 1019 -7.05 -56.27 -3.06
N MET A 1020 -6.26 -55.99 -4.10
CA MET A 1020 -4.89 -56.46 -4.24
C MET A 1020 -4.00 -55.31 -4.67
N LEU A 1021 -2.75 -55.28 -4.20
CA LEU A 1021 -1.73 -54.42 -4.79
C LEU A 1021 -1.39 -54.96 -6.18
N ALA A 1022 -1.53 -54.10 -7.20
CA ALA A 1022 -0.99 -54.37 -8.52
C ALA A 1022 0.53 -54.24 -8.44
N ALA A 1023 1.26 -55.25 -8.94
CA ALA A 1023 2.70 -55.17 -9.11
C ALA A 1023 3.06 -53.93 -9.97
N GLY A 1024 4.17 -53.26 -9.65
CA GLY A 1024 4.59 -52.08 -10.40
C GLY A 1024 4.79 -52.40 -11.88
N GLN A 1025 4.62 -51.42 -12.77
CA GLN A 1025 4.76 -51.65 -14.22
C GLN A 1025 6.07 -52.35 -14.61
N ALA A 1026 7.17 -52.05 -13.91
CA ALA A 1026 8.47 -52.70 -14.10
C ALA A 1026 8.47 -54.20 -13.71
N GLU A 1027 7.73 -54.59 -12.68
CA GLU A 1027 7.62 -55.98 -12.23
C GLU A 1027 6.63 -56.78 -13.10
N ALA A 1028 5.53 -56.16 -13.54
CA ALA A 1028 4.61 -56.77 -14.50
C ALA A 1028 5.31 -57.08 -15.84
N LEU A 1029 6.16 -56.16 -16.32
CA LEU A 1029 7.02 -56.36 -17.49
C LEU A 1029 8.09 -57.45 -17.26
N ALA A 1030 8.64 -57.57 -16.06
CA ALA A 1030 9.65 -58.57 -15.73
C ALA A 1030 9.08 -59.98 -15.48
N ALA A 1031 7.85 -60.08 -14.96
CA ALA A 1031 7.20 -61.35 -14.60
C ALA A 1031 6.53 -62.07 -15.78
N GLY A 1032 6.46 -61.44 -16.97
CA GLY A 1032 5.71 -61.98 -18.11
C GLY A 1032 4.22 -62.14 -17.84
N ALA A 1033 3.69 -61.42 -16.84
CA ALA A 1033 2.28 -61.43 -16.52
C ALA A 1033 1.49 -60.86 -17.71
N ALA A 1034 0.39 -61.51 -18.07
CA ALA A 1034 -0.40 -61.11 -19.22
C ALA A 1034 -0.80 -59.64 -19.12
N GLN A 1035 -0.52 -58.91 -20.19
CA GLN A 1035 -0.87 -57.51 -20.40
C GLN A 1035 -2.37 -57.36 -20.10
N GLY A 1036 -2.72 -56.76 -18.96
CA GLY A 1036 -4.12 -56.60 -18.55
C GLY A 1036 -4.89 -55.87 -19.64
N ASP A 1037 -6.13 -56.31 -19.92
CA ASP A 1037 -6.91 -55.94 -21.11
C ASP A 1037 -7.05 -54.41 -21.27
N HIS A 1038 -6.09 -53.80 -21.97
CA HIS A 1038 -6.12 -52.39 -22.30
C HIS A 1038 -7.16 -52.17 -23.39
N ILE A 1039 -8.28 -51.56 -22.98
CA ILE A 1039 -9.37 -51.21 -23.89
C ILE A 1039 -8.88 -50.17 -24.90
N ASP A 1040 -8.89 -50.52 -26.18
CA ASP A 1040 -8.63 -49.59 -27.28
C ASP A 1040 -9.81 -48.62 -27.44
N LEU A 1041 -9.67 -47.45 -26.82
CA LEU A 1041 -10.65 -46.36 -26.89
C LEU A 1041 -10.85 -45.82 -28.32
N ALA A 1042 -9.84 -45.92 -29.19
CA ALA A 1042 -9.98 -45.49 -30.58
C ALA A 1042 -10.85 -46.50 -31.37
N ALA A 1043 -10.65 -47.80 -31.15
CA ALA A 1043 -11.50 -48.85 -31.71
C ALA A 1043 -12.95 -48.75 -31.20
N LEU A 1044 -13.18 -48.57 -29.89
CA LEU A 1044 -14.52 -48.36 -29.34
C LEU A 1044 -15.18 -47.07 -29.86
N SER A 1045 -14.42 -45.98 -30.00
CA SER A 1045 -14.94 -44.73 -30.58
C SER A 1045 -15.24 -44.83 -32.08
N ALA A 1046 -14.65 -45.80 -32.80
CA ALA A 1046 -15.02 -46.11 -34.17
C ALA A 1046 -16.30 -46.95 -34.25
N GLN A 1047 -16.55 -47.82 -33.26
CA GLN A 1047 -17.75 -48.66 -33.17
C GLN A 1047 -18.98 -47.87 -32.65
N CYS A 1048 -18.78 -46.89 -31.76
CA CYS A 1048 -19.85 -46.07 -31.17
C CYS A 1048 -20.15 -44.80 -31.99
N GLN A 1049 -20.70 -44.95 -33.20
CA GLN A 1049 -21.05 -43.81 -34.08
C GLN A 1049 -22.52 -43.74 -34.51
N GLU A 1050 -23.39 -44.64 -34.03
CA GLU A 1050 -24.79 -44.70 -34.49
C GLU A 1050 -25.68 -43.61 -33.89
N ARG A 1051 -25.47 -43.28 -32.61
CA ARG A 1051 -26.17 -42.21 -31.90
C ARG A 1051 -25.24 -41.51 -30.93
N SER A 1052 -25.52 -40.24 -30.69
CA SER A 1052 -24.94 -39.45 -29.63
C SER A 1052 -26.05 -38.77 -28.82
N LEU A 1053 -25.83 -38.66 -27.51
CA LEU A 1053 -26.66 -37.92 -26.57
C LEU A 1053 -25.76 -36.97 -25.77
N ALA A 1054 -26.02 -35.67 -25.85
CA ALA A 1054 -25.28 -34.66 -25.11
C ALA A 1054 -25.59 -34.71 -23.59
N GLY A 1055 -24.63 -34.30 -22.77
CA GLY A 1055 -24.71 -34.32 -21.30
C GLY A 1055 -26.04 -33.82 -20.71
N PRO A 1056 -26.51 -32.60 -21.04
CA PRO A 1056 -27.78 -32.07 -20.50
C PRO A 1056 -28.99 -33.00 -20.75
N ALA A 1057 -29.10 -33.57 -21.95
CA ALA A 1057 -30.17 -34.51 -22.28
C ALA A 1057 -30.02 -35.86 -21.56
N CYS A 1058 -28.80 -36.26 -21.19
CA CYS A 1058 -28.58 -37.40 -20.31
C CYS A 1058 -29.17 -37.13 -18.91
N TYR A 1059 -28.91 -35.94 -18.34
CA TYR A 1059 -29.43 -35.56 -17.02
C TYR A 1059 -30.94 -35.36 -16.97
N GLU A 1060 -31.56 -34.89 -18.05
CA GLU A 1060 -33.02 -34.86 -18.17
C GLU A 1060 -33.63 -36.29 -18.11
N LEU A 1061 -33.02 -37.26 -18.80
CA LEU A 1061 -33.46 -38.66 -18.73
C LEU A 1061 -33.22 -39.27 -17.34
N PHE A 1062 -32.07 -38.99 -16.72
CA PHE A 1062 -31.75 -39.45 -15.37
C PHE A 1062 -32.75 -38.89 -14.34
N ALA A 1063 -33.03 -37.59 -14.38
CA ALA A 1063 -34.05 -36.97 -13.53
C ALA A 1063 -35.44 -37.58 -13.75
N GLY A 1064 -35.79 -37.90 -15.01
CA GLY A 1064 -37.04 -38.57 -15.39
C GLY A 1064 -37.23 -39.97 -14.80
N VAL A 1065 -36.14 -40.66 -14.40
CA VAL A 1065 -36.19 -41.95 -13.68
C VAL A 1065 -35.88 -41.82 -12.18
N GLY A 1066 -35.82 -40.60 -11.65
CA GLY A 1066 -35.59 -40.30 -10.24
C GLY A 1066 -34.13 -40.20 -9.82
N LEU A 1067 -33.19 -40.07 -10.76
CA LEU A 1067 -31.76 -39.82 -10.51
C LEU A 1067 -31.47 -38.31 -10.70
N ALA A 1068 -31.68 -37.54 -9.64
CA ALA A 1068 -31.59 -36.08 -9.66
C ALA A 1068 -30.17 -35.61 -9.29
N TYR A 1069 -29.26 -35.64 -10.27
CA TYR A 1069 -27.87 -35.23 -10.09
C TYR A 1069 -27.71 -33.70 -10.08
N GLY A 1070 -27.14 -33.17 -8.99
CA GLY A 1070 -26.76 -31.76 -8.85
C GLY A 1070 -25.43 -31.43 -9.54
N PRO A 1071 -25.02 -30.14 -9.58
CA PRO A 1071 -23.89 -29.66 -10.38
C PRO A 1071 -22.56 -30.42 -10.21
N ALA A 1072 -22.25 -30.89 -8.99
CA ALA A 1072 -21.03 -31.65 -8.73
C ALA A 1072 -21.02 -33.06 -9.37
N MET A 1073 -22.19 -33.65 -9.61
CA MET A 1073 -22.34 -34.98 -10.21
C MET A 1073 -22.62 -34.95 -11.72
N GLN A 1074 -22.62 -33.76 -12.35
CA GLN A 1074 -22.93 -33.60 -13.78
C GLN A 1074 -21.69 -33.72 -14.71
N ALA A 1075 -20.93 -34.82 -14.60
CA ALA A 1075 -19.66 -35.03 -15.32
C ALA A 1075 -19.78 -35.47 -16.80
N VAL A 1076 -20.86 -36.17 -17.20
CA VAL A 1076 -21.12 -36.57 -18.59
C VAL A 1076 -21.19 -35.37 -19.55
N VAL A 1077 -20.28 -35.36 -20.53
CA VAL A 1077 -20.26 -34.42 -21.66
C VAL A 1077 -21.08 -34.96 -22.83
N GLU A 1078 -20.92 -36.24 -23.14
CA GLU A 1078 -21.57 -36.92 -24.27
C GLU A 1078 -21.60 -38.44 -24.00
N ILE A 1079 -22.66 -39.12 -24.43
CA ILE A 1079 -22.74 -40.59 -24.52
C ILE A 1079 -22.98 -40.98 -25.98
N ARG A 1080 -22.12 -41.84 -26.51
CA ARG A 1080 -22.26 -42.42 -27.86
C ARG A 1080 -22.62 -43.88 -27.80
N THR A 1081 -23.39 -44.37 -28.77
CA THR A 1081 -23.74 -45.79 -28.88
C THR A 1081 -23.45 -46.35 -30.27
N GLY A 1082 -23.25 -47.66 -30.35
CA GLY A 1082 -23.21 -48.40 -31.61
C GLY A 1082 -23.18 -49.90 -31.34
N HIS A 1083 -22.59 -50.67 -32.25
CA HIS A 1083 -22.42 -52.12 -32.09
C HIS A 1083 -20.99 -52.56 -32.41
N ASP A 1084 -20.55 -53.65 -31.78
CA ASP A 1084 -19.31 -54.33 -32.18
C ASP A 1084 -19.51 -55.23 -33.42
N ALA A 1085 -18.42 -55.88 -33.85
CA ALA A 1085 -18.41 -56.77 -35.02
C ALA A 1085 -19.30 -58.03 -34.85
N GLN A 1086 -19.78 -58.30 -33.64
CA GLN A 1086 -20.66 -59.41 -33.28
C GLN A 1086 -22.12 -58.95 -33.09
N GLY A 1087 -22.40 -57.65 -33.22
CA GLY A 1087 -23.72 -57.06 -33.04
C GLY A 1087 -24.12 -56.86 -31.57
N GLN A 1088 -23.19 -56.91 -30.61
CA GLN A 1088 -23.46 -56.49 -29.23
C GLN A 1088 -23.52 -54.97 -29.17
N VAL A 1089 -24.42 -54.43 -28.35
CA VAL A 1089 -24.53 -52.98 -28.12
C VAL A 1089 -23.30 -52.48 -27.36
N GLN A 1090 -22.65 -51.45 -27.90
CA GLN A 1090 -21.51 -50.75 -27.30
C GLN A 1090 -21.93 -49.32 -26.91
N VAL A 1091 -21.41 -48.83 -25.78
CA VAL A 1091 -21.69 -47.48 -25.24
C VAL A 1091 -20.39 -46.85 -24.74
N LEU A 1092 -20.11 -45.62 -25.20
CA LEU A 1092 -18.90 -44.87 -24.83
C LEU A 1092 -19.29 -43.48 -24.30
N GLY A 1093 -18.98 -43.20 -23.03
CA GLY A 1093 -19.22 -41.91 -22.40
C GLY A 1093 -17.96 -41.05 -22.35
N GLN A 1094 -18.04 -39.80 -22.81
CA GLN A 1094 -17.05 -38.77 -22.52
C GLN A 1094 -17.42 -38.07 -21.21
N LEU A 1095 -16.49 -38.07 -20.25
CA LEU A 1095 -16.65 -37.41 -18.96
C LEU A 1095 -15.69 -36.22 -18.84
N LYS A 1096 -16.10 -35.18 -18.11
CA LYS A 1096 -15.26 -34.07 -17.67
C LYS A 1096 -15.62 -33.73 -16.22
N LEU A 1097 -14.61 -33.57 -15.37
CA LEU A 1097 -14.81 -33.12 -13.99
C LEU A 1097 -15.53 -31.75 -13.97
N PRO A 1098 -16.67 -31.58 -13.26
CA PRO A 1098 -17.36 -30.29 -13.19
C PRO A 1098 -16.51 -29.24 -12.48
N SER A 1099 -16.50 -28.00 -13.00
CA SER A 1099 -15.68 -26.90 -12.46
C SER A 1099 -15.98 -26.57 -10.99
N VAL A 1100 -17.20 -26.86 -10.52
CA VAL A 1100 -17.61 -26.69 -9.12
C VAL A 1100 -16.87 -27.60 -8.12
N VAL A 1101 -16.19 -28.65 -8.60
CA VAL A 1101 -15.41 -29.61 -7.79
C VAL A 1101 -13.97 -29.77 -8.25
N GLU A 1102 -13.52 -28.99 -9.24
CA GLU A 1102 -12.18 -29.10 -9.84
C GLU A 1102 -11.04 -28.97 -8.82
N THR A 1103 -11.20 -28.11 -7.80
CA THR A 1103 -10.24 -27.93 -6.71
C THR A 1103 -10.13 -29.15 -5.77
N SER A 1104 -11.12 -30.04 -5.74
CA SER A 1104 -11.09 -31.26 -4.93
C SER A 1104 -10.42 -32.44 -5.63
N GLY A 1105 -10.18 -32.36 -6.95
CA GLY A 1105 -9.69 -33.48 -7.77
C GLY A 1105 -8.34 -34.07 -7.33
N GLN A 1106 -7.49 -33.30 -6.64
CA GLN A 1106 -6.19 -33.80 -6.14
C GLN A 1106 -6.32 -34.75 -4.93
N ALA A 1107 -7.46 -34.77 -4.25
CA ALA A 1107 -7.67 -35.61 -3.07
C ALA A 1107 -8.13 -37.04 -3.39
N PHE A 1108 -8.66 -37.29 -4.60
CA PHE A 1108 -9.32 -38.54 -4.98
C PHE A 1108 -8.58 -39.19 -6.17
N THR A 1109 -8.47 -40.53 -6.16
CA THR A 1109 -8.04 -41.31 -7.34
C THR A 1109 -9.24 -41.62 -8.24
N LEU A 1110 -10.37 -42.00 -7.63
CA LEU A 1110 -11.68 -42.05 -8.24
C LEU A 1110 -12.54 -40.94 -7.62
N HIS A 1111 -12.87 -39.92 -8.41
CA HIS A 1111 -13.69 -38.77 -8.00
C HIS A 1111 -15.19 -39.10 -8.08
#